data_AF-A0A6P5K946-F1
#
_entry.id   AF-A0A6P5K946-F1
#
_cell.length_a   1.000
_cell.length_b   1.000
_cell.length_c   1.000
_cell.angle_alpha   90.00
_cell.angle_beta   90.00
_cell.angle_gamma   90.00
#
_symmetry.space_group_name_H-M   'P 1'
#
loop_
_entity.id
_entity.type
_entity.pdbx_description
1 polymer ?
#
loop_
_entity_poly.entity_id
_entity_poly.type
_entity_poly.pdbx_seq_one_letter_code
_entity_poly.pdbx_strand_id
1 'polypeptide(L)'
;MQFTLPVLLFFGILGLCLATTEQQVRWCVQSENEQEKCNKLKEVLTGTTSPSLTCVKKISYKDCFRAIWNNEADAICVDSGLIYEAAVPPFDLKPIIVEDYGSEEERQIYSFAVAVVKKGTDFRLRDLKGKRSCHTGLGMSAGWIIPIGKLVELGVLDWNNINYSIENAVAEFFSDSCVPCAFWMNSQLCHLCVGVGPDQCACSNREPYFGSSGALMCLKDGVGDVSFMEHTTLLETLPTAAERDEFELLCEDNTSRPVNEYRKCHLGKVPANAVVARRVNNKEDLIWNLLSEAQERFGKGKSETFQLFGSHHGKDLLFKDSTNRFLRLPPKMDHEQYLGYKHMKALKTLTMSKTSPSLSNKVMWCAVSKDEESKCFEWSTVSGLAIKCVVAETTEECIDKIMKGEADAMSLDGGFIYIAGKCGLEVVLAENYKTKDSSYGRGPLCSIKPIEGYYAVAVVRKSDADLKWGSLQGKKSCHTAINRAAGWNIPMGLIHNQTNSCEFDKYFSESCAPGADVNSSLCALCVGSPEAGGLNKCAANSKEKYYGYTGAFRCLAENKGDVAFVKHSTVLENTDGQNQESWAHNLKSEDFELLCLDGKRKPVTEAKDCHLAQAPNHAVVSRPDKAAFVRHILLNQQDLFGTNGTEWYMFQMFQSKNKDLLFTDNAECLSDVPDKRTYEKYLGPEHIKVIESLRKCSDVSGNPCATSNQLGSVRAQDSGGKETPGAQAPPSQLQSSALRDPRKTSRPNKGLSQGLVETASSSGAVAAAMATVALLGICSRRLLGAARKVPAAASLRWSSSTTGAVVAPPAVRKRPRTPEVVWPEDPEEEDINFYEKNPDFHGYHEDPLVDLWNMRAVFFVGVSLTMVLGFTFLAYLPDYKLKEWARREAELQSLEGHVFLLRRHCSMMVSAEAEQMGVGGGTFQPHLDSLRQELQQRDPAMLSVLVALLVVLLTLVCWKLIRSRKSSRRAVLLVGLCDSGKTLLFVRLLTGLYRNTQTSITDSSAVYRVNNDRGNSLTLIDLPGHESLRLQFLERFKASARAIVFVVDSATFQREVKDVAEFLYQVLIDSMVLKNAPSLLIACNKQDLTMAKSAKLIQQQLEKELNTLRVTRTAAPSTLESSGAVITQLGKKGKEFEFSQLPMKVEFLECSAKGAMGDDGSADIQDFEKWLARVA
;
A
#
# COMPACT_ATOMS: atom_id res chain seq x y z
N MET A 1 -29.15 -42.81 29.27
CA MET A 1 -28.87 -42.07 28.02
C MET A 1 -29.84 -40.88 27.87
N GLN A 2 -29.70 -39.80 28.64
CA GLN A 2 -30.61 -38.64 28.56
C GLN A 2 -29.92 -37.26 28.48
N PHE A 3 -28.64 -37.15 28.84
CA PHE A 3 -27.87 -35.90 28.75
C PHE A 3 -26.95 -35.81 27.51
N THR A 4 -26.79 -36.89 26.73
CA THR A 4 -25.90 -36.90 25.57
C THR A 4 -26.50 -36.21 24.34
N LEU A 5 -27.81 -36.36 24.10
CA LEU A 5 -28.48 -35.75 22.93
C LEU A 5 -28.47 -34.21 22.95
N PRO A 6 -28.80 -33.53 24.07
CA PRO A 6 -28.76 -32.07 24.13
C PRO A 6 -27.34 -31.52 23.95
N VAL A 7 -26.34 -32.20 24.52
CA VAL A 7 -24.93 -31.78 24.43
C VAL A 7 -24.39 -31.95 23.01
N LEU A 8 -24.71 -33.05 22.32
CA LEU A 8 -24.33 -33.24 20.91
C LEU A 8 -25.02 -32.23 19.98
N LEU A 9 -26.29 -31.87 20.24
CA LEU A 9 -26.96 -30.78 19.51
C LEU A 9 -26.29 -29.43 19.78
N PHE A 10 -25.92 -29.12 21.03
CA PHE A 10 -25.28 -27.86 21.38
C PHE A 10 -23.89 -27.72 20.74
N PHE A 11 -23.07 -28.79 20.76
CA PHE A 11 -21.77 -28.81 20.08
C PHE A 11 -21.91 -28.86 18.56
N GLY A 12 -22.95 -29.48 18.00
CA GLY A 12 -23.25 -29.44 16.56
C GLY A 12 -23.58 -28.02 16.09
N ILE A 13 -24.39 -27.29 16.86
CA ILE A 13 -24.73 -25.88 16.58
C ILE A 13 -23.49 -24.97 16.74
N LEU A 14 -22.67 -25.16 17.80
CA LEU A 14 -21.41 -24.42 17.96
C LEU A 14 -20.39 -24.72 16.85
N GLY A 15 -20.30 -25.98 16.40
CA GLY A 15 -19.46 -26.37 15.26
C GLY A 15 -19.92 -25.74 13.95
N LEU A 16 -21.22 -25.69 13.69
CA LEU A 16 -21.80 -25.00 12.53
C LEU A 16 -21.56 -23.47 12.60
N CYS A 17 -21.72 -22.85 13.77
CA CYS A 17 -21.46 -21.42 13.96
C CYS A 17 -19.98 -21.02 13.82
N LEU A 18 -19.04 -21.96 14.03
CA LEU A 18 -17.60 -21.73 13.83
C LEU A 18 -17.12 -22.15 12.42
N ALA A 19 -18.01 -22.66 11.57
CA ALA A 19 -17.70 -23.13 10.21
C ALA A 19 -18.39 -22.33 9.09
N THR A 20 -19.05 -21.21 9.40
CA THR A 20 -19.55 -20.28 8.38
C THR A 20 -18.40 -19.43 7.83
N THR A 21 -17.81 -19.87 6.72
CA THR A 21 -16.79 -19.12 5.98
C THR A 21 -17.28 -17.73 5.58
N GLU A 22 -16.39 -16.72 5.60
CA GLU A 22 -16.72 -15.29 5.47
C GLU A 22 -17.11 -14.82 4.05
N GLN A 23 -17.85 -15.65 3.32
CA GLN A 23 -18.33 -15.41 1.95
C GLN A 23 -19.50 -14.41 1.90
N GLN A 24 -19.30 -13.22 2.46
CA GLN A 24 -20.22 -12.09 2.34
C GLN A 24 -19.51 -10.81 1.90
N VAL A 25 -20.04 -10.21 0.84
CA VAL A 25 -19.66 -8.90 0.31
C VAL A 25 -20.74 -7.89 0.65
N ARG A 26 -20.36 -6.76 1.25
CA ARG A 26 -21.26 -5.65 1.58
C ARG A 26 -21.04 -4.48 0.63
N TRP A 27 -21.97 -4.28 -0.29
CA TRP A 27 -21.90 -3.23 -1.30
C TRP A 27 -22.52 -1.94 -0.79
N CYS A 28 -21.81 -0.81 -0.90
CA CYS A 28 -22.32 0.49 -0.47
C CYS A 28 -23.14 1.17 -1.58
N VAL A 29 -24.25 1.81 -1.21
CA VAL A 29 -25.20 2.49 -2.13
C VAL A 29 -25.63 3.84 -1.56
N GLN A 30 -26.05 4.78 -2.41
CA GLN A 30 -26.31 6.18 -1.99
C GLN A 30 -27.77 6.61 -2.19
N SER A 31 -28.46 6.04 -3.17
CA SER A 31 -29.88 6.32 -3.47
C SER A 31 -30.81 5.15 -3.15
N GLU A 32 -32.12 5.41 -3.03
CA GLU A 32 -33.13 4.35 -2.91
C GLU A 32 -33.12 3.44 -4.15
N ASN A 33 -32.95 4.03 -5.34
CA ASN A 33 -33.02 3.33 -6.62
C ASN A 33 -31.84 2.36 -6.79
N GLU A 34 -30.65 2.74 -6.31
CA GLU A 34 -29.51 1.82 -6.18
C GLU A 34 -29.73 0.75 -5.11
N GLN A 35 -30.28 1.11 -3.96
CA GLN A 35 -30.61 0.16 -2.90
C GLN A 35 -31.63 -0.89 -3.39
N GLU A 36 -32.58 -0.51 -4.23
CA GLU A 36 -33.51 -1.40 -4.91
C GLU A 36 -32.80 -2.27 -5.97
N LYS A 37 -31.98 -1.69 -6.85
CA LYS A 37 -31.20 -2.44 -7.85
C LYS A 37 -30.23 -3.44 -7.19
N CYS A 38 -29.62 -3.08 -6.07
CA CYS A 38 -28.72 -3.94 -5.30
C CYS A 38 -29.47 -5.09 -4.61
N ASN A 39 -30.66 -4.82 -4.06
CA ASN A 39 -31.51 -5.88 -3.51
C ASN A 39 -31.98 -6.86 -4.61
N LYS A 40 -32.35 -6.35 -5.79
CA LYS A 40 -32.67 -7.19 -6.97
C LYS A 40 -31.46 -8.01 -7.43
N LEU A 41 -30.25 -7.44 -7.44
CA LEU A 41 -29.02 -8.17 -7.74
C LEU A 41 -28.77 -9.31 -6.73
N LYS A 42 -28.98 -9.04 -5.43
CA LYS A 42 -28.90 -10.04 -4.36
C LYS A 42 -29.91 -11.18 -4.56
N GLU A 43 -31.15 -10.85 -4.94
CA GLU A 43 -32.20 -11.84 -5.20
C GLU A 43 -31.85 -12.75 -6.38
N VAL A 44 -31.41 -12.21 -7.53
CA VAL A 44 -31.06 -13.03 -8.72
C VAL A 44 -29.76 -13.83 -8.57
N LEU A 45 -28.87 -13.46 -7.64
CA LEU A 45 -27.69 -14.25 -7.27
C LEU A 45 -27.98 -15.31 -6.19
N THR A 46 -29.14 -15.27 -5.52
CA THR A 46 -29.48 -16.24 -4.47
C THR A 46 -29.69 -17.64 -5.06
N GLY A 47 -28.94 -18.62 -4.56
CA GLY A 47 -28.95 -20.00 -5.07
C GLY A 47 -27.92 -20.30 -6.17
N THR A 48 -27.03 -19.35 -6.46
CA THR A 48 -25.83 -19.57 -7.30
C THR A 48 -24.62 -20.01 -6.46
N THR A 49 -23.46 -20.15 -7.10
CA THR A 49 -22.16 -20.37 -6.43
C THR A 49 -21.52 -19.08 -5.88
N SER A 50 -22.15 -17.91 -6.08
CA SER A 50 -21.56 -16.62 -5.72
C SER A 50 -21.46 -16.40 -4.20
N PRO A 51 -20.49 -15.59 -3.74
CA PRO A 51 -20.52 -15.03 -2.39
C PRO A 51 -21.83 -14.30 -2.10
N SER A 52 -22.29 -14.34 -0.85
CA SER A 52 -23.54 -13.67 -0.48
C SER A 52 -23.41 -12.14 -0.56
N LEU A 53 -24.40 -11.48 -1.19
CA LEU A 53 -24.45 -10.03 -1.29
C LEU A 53 -25.34 -9.44 -0.18
N THR A 54 -24.89 -8.33 0.41
CA THR A 54 -25.70 -7.45 1.27
C THR A 54 -25.46 -6.00 0.86
N CYS A 55 -26.50 -5.18 0.91
CA CYS A 55 -26.49 -3.80 0.42
C CYS A 55 -26.55 -2.83 1.61
N VAL A 56 -25.65 -1.85 1.66
CA VAL A 56 -25.46 -0.92 2.78
C VAL A 56 -25.65 0.52 2.30
N LYS A 57 -26.79 1.12 2.62
CA LYS A 57 -27.08 2.51 2.24
C LYS A 57 -26.35 3.53 3.11
N LYS A 58 -25.81 4.57 2.48
CA LYS A 58 -25.24 5.77 3.10
C LYS A 58 -25.77 7.04 2.40
N ILE A 59 -25.35 8.22 2.86
CA ILE A 59 -25.87 9.50 2.37
C ILE A 59 -24.94 10.13 1.31
N SER A 60 -23.65 9.77 1.31
CA SER A 60 -22.64 10.31 0.40
C SER A 60 -21.52 9.31 0.11
N TYR A 61 -20.73 9.57 -0.93
CA TYR A 61 -19.46 8.86 -1.19
C TYR A 61 -18.55 8.84 0.06
N LYS A 62 -18.39 9.97 0.76
CA LYS A 62 -17.61 10.09 2.01
C LYS A 62 -18.09 9.16 3.11
N ASP A 63 -19.40 8.99 3.25
CA ASP A 63 -19.98 8.07 4.24
C ASP A 63 -19.84 6.60 3.82
N CYS A 64 -19.81 6.31 2.52
CA CYS A 64 -19.42 4.99 2.01
C CYS A 64 -17.93 4.70 2.21
N PHE A 65 -17.02 5.66 1.98
CA PHE A 65 -15.59 5.49 2.27
C PHE A 65 -15.37 5.26 3.77
N ARG A 66 -16.03 6.04 4.64
CA ARG A 66 -16.00 5.82 6.10
C ARG A 66 -16.57 4.46 6.48
N ALA A 67 -17.63 3.99 5.82
CA ALA A 67 -18.21 2.67 6.07
C ALA A 67 -17.29 1.52 5.63
N ILE A 68 -16.58 1.65 4.50
CA ILE A 68 -15.61 0.64 4.06
C ILE A 68 -14.38 0.63 4.97
N TRP A 69 -13.91 1.81 5.42
CA TRP A 69 -12.82 1.96 6.38
C TRP A 69 -13.17 1.40 7.78
N ASN A 70 -14.36 1.73 8.32
CA ASN A 70 -14.91 1.18 9.56
C ASN A 70 -15.19 -0.34 9.50
N ASN A 71 -15.01 -0.99 8.35
CA ASN A 71 -15.42 -2.38 8.10
C ASN A 71 -16.93 -2.62 8.33
N GLU A 72 -17.77 -1.62 8.03
CA GLU A 72 -19.24 -1.74 7.93
C GLU A 72 -19.68 -2.18 6.53
N ALA A 73 -18.96 -1.73 5.50
CA ALA A 73 -19.11 -2.14 4.10
C ALA A 73 -17.79 -2.75 3.58
N ASP A 74 -17.79 -3.27 2.35
CA ASP A 74 -16.60 -3.87 1.71
C ASP A 74 -16.20 -3.19 0.40
N ALA A 75 -17.16 -2.72 -0.42
CA ALA A 75 -16.89 -2.14 -1.74
C ALA A 75 -17.91 -1.08 -2.19
N ILE A 76 -17.49 -0.20 -3.11
CA ILE A 76 -18.33 0.73 -3.88
C ILE A 76 -17.67 1.05 -5.24
N CYS A 77 -18.46 1.31 -6.29
CA CYS A 77 -17.97 1.84 -7.57
C CYS A 77 -18.05 3.38 -7.59
N VAL A 78 -17.01 4.07 -8.05
CA VAL A 78 -16.90 5.54 -8.02
C VAL A 78 -16.25 6.14 -9.26
N ASP A 79 -16.60 7.40 -9.57
CA ASP A 79 -15.90 8.24 -10.55
C ASP A 79 -14.41 8.39 -10.17
N SER A 80 -13.56 8.47 -11.19
CA SER A 80 -12.12 8.50 -11.00
C SER A 80 -11.62 9.70 -10.20
N GLY A 81 -12.32 10.83 -10.16
CA GLY A 81 -11.97 11.98 -9.33
C GLY A 81 -12.08 11.69 -7.83
N LEU A 82 -13.01 10.81 -7.45
CA LEU A 82 -13.25 10.40 -6.08
C LEU A 82 -12.29 9.28 -5.60
N ILE A 83 -11.57 8.62 -6.51
CA ILE A 83 -10.59 7.57 -6.15
C ILE A 83 -9.42 8.16 -5.36
N TYR A 84 -9.00 9.39 -5.68
CA TYR A 84 -7.98 10.09 -4.88
C TYR A 84 -8.47 10.31 -3.46
N GLU A 85 -9.69 10.86 -3.29
CA GLU A 85 -10.27 11.13 -1.97
C GLU A 85 -10.47 9.83 -1.17
N ALA A 86 -10.85 8.73 -1.83
CA ALA A 86 -10.96 7.41 -1.23
C ALA A 86 -9.60 6.82 -0.77
N ALA A 87 -8.50 7.20 -1.41
CA ALA A 87 -7.19 6.58 -1.21
C ALA A 87 -6.23 7.36 -0.30
N VAL A 88 -6.52 8.64 -0.02
CA VAL A 88 -5.80 9.43 0.97
C VAL A 88 -6.26 9.13 2.41
N PRO A 89 -5.50 9.53 3.44
CA PRO A 89 -5.93 9.40 4.83
C PRO A 89 -7.22 10.21 5.09
N PRO A 90 -8.13 9.71 5.96
CA PRO A 90 -8.00 8.51 6.77
C PRO A 90 -8.35 7.19 6.05
N PHE A 91 -9.00 7.25 4.87
CA PHE A 91 -9.77 6.12 4.32
C PHE A 91 -8.92 4.97 3.76
N ASP A 92 -7.76 5.27 3.17
CA ASP A 92 -6.80 4.29 2.62
C ASP A 92 -7.41 3.13 1.78
N LEU A 93 -8.30 3.49 0.85
CA LEU A 93 -8.85 2.55 -0.12
C LEU A 93 -7.94 2.46 -1.38
N LYS A 94 -8.10 1.39 -2.16
CA LYS A 94 -7.47 1.25 -3.49
C LYS A 94 -8.49 0.75 -4.52
N PRO A 95 -8.33 1.12 -5.81
CA PRO A 95 -9.13 0.54 -6.89
C PRO A 95 -8.71 -0.92 -7.12
N ILE A 96 -9.68 -1.83 -7.28
CA ILE A 96 -9.43 -3.28 -7.46
C ILE A 96 -10.03 -3.84 -8.75
N ILE A 97 -11.07 -3.21 -9.29
CA ILE A 97 -11.80 -3.61 -10.50
C ILE A 97 -12.19 -2.34 -11.25
N VAL A 98 -12.11 -2.35 -12.59
CA VAL A 98 -12.44 -1.20 -13.45
C VAL A 98 -13.58 -1.52 -14.42
N GLU A 99 -14.43 -0.53 -14.71
CA GLU A 99 -15.43 -0.60 -15.78
C GLU A 99 -14.77 -0.50 -17.17
N ASP A 100 -15.15 -1.39 -18.10
CA ASP A 100 -14.70 -1.35 -19.48
C ASP A 100 -15.86 -1.00 -20.42
N TYR A 101 -15.72 0.14 -21.11
CA TYR A 101 -16.69 0.69 -22.06
C TYR A 101 -16.44 0.20 -23.50
N GLY A 102 -15.41 -0.62 -23.73
CA GLY A 102 -14.94 -1.08 -25.04
C GLY A 102 -15.71 -2.28 -25.62
N SER A 103 -15.42 -2.64 -26.87
CA SER A 103 -16.00 -3.80 -27.55
C SER A 103 -15.45 -5.12 -26.99
N GLU A 104 -15.98 -6.27 -27.45
CA GLU A 104 -15.39 -7.57 -27.06
C GLU A 104 -13.90 -7.65 -27.46
N GLU A 105 -13.54 -7.10 -28.63
CA GLU A 105 -12.19 -7.10 -29.20
C GLU A 105 -11.25 -6.02 -28.62
N GLU A 106 -11.76 -4.79 -28.39
CA GLU A 106 -10.97 -3.66 -27.89
C GLU A 106 -11.43 -3.22 -26.50
N ARG A 107 -10.54 -3.27 -25.51
CA ARG A 107 -10.76 -2.67 -24.17
C ARG A 107 -10.70 -1.14 -24.23
N GLN A 108 -11.62 -0.46 -23.55
CA GLN A 108 -11.66 0.98 -23.37
C GLN A 108 -11.98 1.35 -21.90
N ILE A 109 -10.98 1.18 -21.03
CA ILE A 109 -11.00 1.55 -19.59
C ILE A 109 -10.90 3.07 -19.34
N TYR A 110 -11.36 3.89 -20.28
CA TYR A 110 -11.28 5.35 -20.20
C TYR A 110 -12.37 6.02 -21.04
N SER A 111 -12.67 7.26 -20.68
CA SER A 111 -13.49 8.18 -21.46
C SER A 111 -12.70 9.46 -21.78
N PHE A 112 -13.36 10.39 -22.47
CA PHE A 112 -12.86 11.73 -22.76
C PHE A 112 -13.78 12.75 -22.09
N ALA A 113 -13.18 13.71 -21.38
CA ALA A 113 -13.87 14.89 -20.86
C ALA A 113 -14.02 15.92 -21.98
N VAL A 114 -15.23 16.45 -22.17
CA VAL A 114 -15.56 17.39 -23.24
C VAL A 114 -16.34 18.59 -22.69
N ALA A 115 -16.08 19.78 -23.25
CA ALA A 115 -16.94 20.94 -23.12
C ALA A 115 -17.93 20.95 -24.28
N VAL A 116 -19.22 20.88 -23.97
CA VAL A 116 -20.32 20.82 -24.93
C VAL A 116 -21.07 22.14 -24.94
N VAL A 117 -21.40 22.63 -26.13
CA VAL A 117 -22.23 23.82 -26.36
C VAL A 117 -23.35 23.50 -27.34
N LYS A 118 -24.41 24.31 -27.35
CA LYS A 118 -25.40 24.30 -28.44
C LYS A 118 -24.76 24.85 -29.71
N LYS A 119 -25.16 24.32 -30.87
CA LYS A 119 -24.60 24.71 -32.16
C LYS A 119 -24.90 26.17 -32.51
N GLY A 120 -23.94 26.83 -33.15
CA GLY A 120 -24.05 28.24 -33.54
C GLY A 120 -23.69 29.25 -32.45
N THR A 121 -23.11 28.83 -31.32
CA THR A 121 -22.55 29.75 -30.32
C THR A 121 -21.39 30.59 -30.87
N ASP A 122 -21.36 31.85 -30.47
CA ASP A 122 -20.36 32.85 -30.86
C ASP A 122 -19.01 32.70 -30.13
N PHE A 123 -19.01 32.09 -28.95
CA PHE A 123 -17.86 31.94 -28.06
C PHE A 123 -17.09 30.61 -28.26
N ARG A 124 -15.81 30.57 -27.87
CA ARG A 124 -14.96 29.37 -27.84
C ARG A 124 -14.38 29.12 -26.45
N LEU A 125 -13.48 28.14 -26.30
CA LEU A 125 -12.97 27.66 -25.00
C LEU A 125 -12.29 28.77 -24.17
N ARG A 126 -11.63 29.72 -24.83
CA ARG A 126 -10.99 30.89 -24.18
C ARG A 126 -11.97 32.00 -23.81
N ASP A 127 -13.18 31.97 -24.34
CA ASP A 127 -14.20 33.03 -24.23
C ASP A 127 -15.31 32.67 -23.22
N LEU A 128 -15.05 31.68 -22.35
CA LEU A 128 -16.00 31.14 -21.37
C LEU A 128 -16.24 32.06 -20.15
N LYS A 129 -15.43 33.11 -19.96
CA LYS A 129 -15.57 34.02 -18.82
C LYS A 129 -16.91 34.78 -18.90
N GLY A 130 -17.69 34.76 -17.81
CA GLY A 130 -19.02 35.37 -17.74
C GLY A 130 -20.12 34.63 -18.50
N LYS A 131 -19.88 33.38 -18.92
CA LYS A 131 -20.92 32.46 -19.42
C LYS A 131 -21.53 31.65 -18.26
N ARG A 132 -22.65 30.97 -18.50
CA ARG A 132 -23.29 30.03 -17.55
C ARG A 132 -22.80 28.61 -17.76
N SER A 133 -22.51 27.86 -16.70
CA SER A 133 -21.91 26.51 -16.81
C SER A 133 -22.66 25.39 -16.07
N CYS A 134 -22.72 24.21 -16.71
CA CYS A 134 -23.21 22.97 -16.11
C CYS A 134 -22.04 22.01 -15.86
N HIS A 135 -21.98 21.38 -14.69
CA HIS A 135 -20.92 20.45 -14.29
C HIS A 135 -21.53 19.17 -13.71
N THR A 136 -20.89 18.02 -13.92
CA THR A 136 -21.38 16.72 -13.38
C THR A 136 -21.38 16.65 -11.85
N GLY A 137 -20.47 17.39 -11.21
CA GLY A 137 -20.34 17.53 -9.76
C GLY A 137 -18.94 18.00 -9.34
N LEU A 138 -18.84 18.65 -8.18
CA LEU A 138 -17.57 19.05 -7.56
C LEU A 138 -16.71 17.81 -7.29
N GLY A 139 -15.44 17.86 -7.68
CA GLY A 139 -14.50 16.74 -7.52
C GLY A 139 -14.65 15.61 -8.55
N MET A 140 -15.64 15.64 -9.44
CA MET A 140 -15.79 14.64 -10.51
C MET A 140 -14.76 14.86 -11.63
N SER A 141 -14.24 13.77 -12.21
CA SER A 141 -13.20 13.81 -13.25
C SER A 141 -13.57 14.67 -14.46
N ALA A 142 -14.67 14.33 -15.13
CA ALA A 142 -15.04 14.93 -16.41
C ALA A 142 -15.75 16.29 -16.27
N GLY A 143 -16.48 16.49 -15.16
CA GLY A 143 -17.20 17.73 -14.88
C GLY A 143 -16.39 18.80 -14.14
N TRP A 144 -15.35 18.43 -13.39
CA TRP A 144 -14.59 19.38 -12.56
C TRP A 144 -13.07 19.29 -12.75
N ILE A 145 -12.45 18.16 -12.41
CA ILE A 145 -10.97 18.08 -12.27
C ILE A 145 -10.27 18.36 -13.61
N ILE A 146 -10.66 17.66 -14.68
CA ILE A 146 -10.07 17.88 -16.00
C ILE A 146 -10.43 19.25 -16.60
N PRO A 147 -11.71 19.71 -16.66
CA PRO A 147 -12.04 20.99 -17.27
C PRO A 147 -11.48 22.20 -16.51
N ILE A 148 -11.59 22.28 -15.18
CA ILE A 148 -11.06 23.42 -14.43
C ILE A 148 -9.53 23.40 -14.43
N GLY A 149 -8.90 22.22 -14.27
CA GLY A 149 -7.45 22.06 -14.40
C GLY A 149 -6.94 22.49 -15.78
N LYS A 150 -7.70 22.22 -16.86
CA LYS A 150 -7.38 22.68 -18.22
C LYS A 150 -7.51 24.19 -18.39
N LEU A 151 -8.54 24.82 -17.82
CA LEU A 151 -8.72 26.28 -17.88
C LEU A 151 -7.59 27.02 -17.14
N VAL A 152 -7.08 26.47 -16.02
CA VAL A 152 -5.89 26.99 -15.34
C VAL A 152 -4.62 26.73 -16.17
N GLU A 153 -4.43 25.52 -16.71
CA GLU A 153 -3.24 25.19 -17.54
C GLU A 153 -3.13 26.06 -18.81
N LEU A 154 -4.25 26.44 -19.42
CA LEU A 154 -4.30 27.31 -20.61
C LEU A 154 -4.21 28.81 -20.28
N GLY A 155 -4.16 29.19 -19.00
CA GLY A 155 -4.18 30.59 -18.56
C GLY A 155 -5.50 31.32 -18.84
N VAL A 156 -6.62 30.58 -18.97
CA VAL A 156 -7.97 31.14 -19.18
C VAL A 156 -8.61 31.49 -17.84
N LEU A 157 -8.46 30.60 -16.85
CA LEU A 157 -8.79 30.87 -15.45
C LEU A 157 -7.51 31.33 -14.72
N ASP A 158 -7.39 32.63 -14.48
CA ASP A 158 -6.28 33.20 -13.71
C ASP A 158 -6.45 32.91 -12.21
N TRP A 159 -5.87 31.80 -11.76
CA TRP A 159 -5.86 31.40 -10.36
C TRP A 159 -4.42 31.33 -9.84
N ASN A 160 -4.00 32.42 -9.19
CA ASN A 160 -2.63 32.64 -8.72
C ASN A 160 -2.46 32.90 -7.22
N ASN A 161 -3.54 33.07 -6.47
CA ASN A 161 -3.49 33.30 -5.03
C ASN A 161 -3.59 31.99 -4.24
N ILE A 162 -2.71 31.81 -3.26
CA ILE A 162 -2.65 30.62 -2.39
C ILE A 162 -3.80 30.61 -1.36
N ASN A 163 -4.25 31.79 -0.91
CA ASN A 163 -5.22 31.94 0.17
C ASN A 163 -6.67 32.07 -0.35
N TYR A 164 -6.97 31.53 -1.53
CA TYR A 164 -8.23 31.72 -2.23
C TYR A 164 -8.61 30.44 -2.98
N SER A 165 -9.72 29.81 -2.60
CA SER A 165 -10.06 28.47 -3.09
C SER A 165 -10.43 28.48 -4.57
N ILE A 166 -10.23 27.34 -5.24
CA ILE A 166 -10.54 27.19 -6.66
C ILE A 166 -12.04 27.28 -6.94
N GLU A 167 -12.89 26.84 -6.01
CA GLU A 167 -14.35 26.96 -6.08
C GLU A 167 -14.76 28.44 -6.21
N ASN A 168 -14.16 29.32 -5.41
CA ASN A 168 -14.43 30.76 -5.47
C ASN A 168 -13.94 31.35 -6.80
N ALA A 169 -12.76 30.93 -7.28
CA ALA A 169 -12.22 31.35 -8.57
C ALA A 169 -13.13 30.96 -9.74
N VAL A 170 -13.74 29.77 -9.70
CA VAL A 170 -14.73 29.33 -10.69
C VAL A 170 -16.03 30.13 -10.56
N ALA A 171 -16.47 30.45 -9.34
CA ALA A 171 -17.66 31.27 -9.07
C ALA A 171 -17.53 32.72 -9.58
N GLU A 172 -16.34 33.33 -9.51
CA GLU A 172 -16.07 34.65 -10.12
C GLU A 172 -15.77 34.59 -11.63
N PHE A 173 -15.49 33.41 -12.18
CA PHE A 173 -15.17 33.23 -13.60
C PHE A 173 -16.41 33.02 -14.47
N PHE A 174 -17.35 32.17 -14.06
CA PHE A 174 -18.66 32.04 -14.70
C PHE A 174 -19.63 33.09 -14.14
N SER A 175 -20.74 33.38 -14.81
CA SER A 175 -21.77 34.26 -14.21
C SER A 175 -22.50 33.52 -13.09
N ASP A 176 -22.92 32.30 -13.42
CA ASP A 176 -23.71 31.37 -12.63
C ASP A 176 -23.37 29.95 -13.08
N SER A 177 -23.42 28.99 -12.17
CA SER A 177 -23.18 27.58 -12.48
C SER A 177 -24.20 26.65 -11.82
N CYS A 178 -24.28 25.42 -12.32
CA CYS A 178 -24.69 24.29 -11.49
C CYS A 178 -23.50 23.34 -11.33
N VAL A 179 -23.02 23.24 -10.10
CA VAL A 179 -21.95 22.35 -9.63
C VAL A 179 -22.49 21.53 -8.47
N PRO A 180 -23.20 20.42 -8.73
CA PRO A 180 -23.67 19.52 -7.68
C PRO A 180 -22.53 19.08 -6.74
N CYS A 181 -22.83 18.74 -5.49
CA CYS A 181 -21.85 18.53 -4.42
C CYS A 181 -21.11 19.80 -3.92
N ALA A 182 -21.28 20.98 -4.53
CA ALA A 182 -20.74 22.22 -3.97
C ALA A 182 -21.46 22.64 -2.68
N PHE A 183 -20.78 23.44 -1.84
CA PHE A 183 -21.38 23.91 -0.60
C PHE A 183 -22.45 24.98 -0.88
N TRP A 184 -23.68 24.76 -0.40
CA TRP A 184 -24.86 25.54 -0.74
C TRP A 184 -24.81 27.04 -0.39
N MET A 185 -23.87 27.48 0.46
CA MET A 185 -23.63 28.92 0.70
C MET A 185 -22.83 29.60 -0.42
N ASN A 186 -22.13 28.84 -1.27
CA ASN A 186 -21.42 29.35 -2.45
C ASN A 186 -22.43 29.57 -3.58
N SER A 187 -23.34 30.54 -3.39
CA SER A 187 -24.59 30.69 -4.14
C SER A 187 -24.43 30.59 -5.66
N GLN A 188 -23.43 31.26 -6.26
CA GLN A 188 -23.20 31.23 -7.71
C GLN A 188 -22.93 29.82 -8.27
N LEU A 189 -22.27 28.94 -7.52
CA LEU A 189 -21.96 27.57 -7.99
C LEU A 189 -23.20 26.65 -8.00
N CYS A 190 -24.23 27.00 -7.24
CA CYS A 190 -25.47 26.23 -7.11
C CYS A 190 -26.69 26.95 -7.73
N HIS A 191 -26.54 28.18 -8.23
CA HIS A 191 -27.66 29.04 -8.65
C HIS A 191 -28.48 28.43 -9.79
N LEU A 192 -27.84 27.68 -10.69
CA LEU A 192 -28.49 27.02 -11.82
C LEU A 192 -29.00 25.60 -11.49
N CYS A 193 -28.74 25.09 -10.30
CA CYS A 193 -29.20 23.75 -9.88
C CYS A 193 -30.67 23.77 -9.48
N VAL A 194 -31.42 22.71 -9.82
CA VAL A 194 -32.90 22.71 -9.84
C VAL A 194 -33.55 21.74 -8.85
N GLY A 195 -32.76 21.07 -8.00
CA GLY A 195 -33.27 20.32 -6.85
C GLY A 195 -34.04 21.21 -5.87
N VAL A 196 -34.90 20.60 -5.05
CA VAL A 196 -35.87 21.34 -4.22
C VAL A 196 -35.43 21.39 -2.77
N GLY A 197 -35.25 22.61 -2.23
CA GLY A 197 -34.93 22.81 -0.82
C GLY A 197 -33.58 22.20 -0.44
N PRO A 198 -33.49 21.27 0.53
CA PRO A 198 -32.22 20.66 0.92
C PRO A 198 -31.60 19.75 -0.14
N ASP A 199 -32.36 19.39 -1.19
CA ASP A 199 -31.88 18.58 -2.30
C ASP A 199 -31.36 19.43 -3.49
N GLN A 200 -31.43 20.77 -3.41
CA GLN A 200 -30.80 21.67 -4.40
C GLN A 200 -29.27 21.53 -4.33
N CYS A 201 -28.62 21.36 -5.49
CA CYS A 201 -27.15 21.18 -5.59
C CYS A 201 -26.64 19.88 -4.91
N ALA A 202 -27.54 18.95 -4.56
CA ALA A 202 -27.20 17.75 -3.81
C ALA A 202 -26.22 16.82 -4.57
N CYS A 203 -25.39 16.11 -3.81
CA CYS A 203 -24.39 15.18 -4.34
C CYS A 203 -24.97 13.80 -4.68
N SER A 204 -26.11 13.77 -5.37
CA SER A 204 -26.83 12.54 -5.76
C SER A 204 -27.91 12.82 -6.80
N ASN A 205 -28.51 11.76 -7.36
CA ASN A 205 -29.66 11.78 -8.28
C ASN A 205 -30.94 12.47 -7.74
N ARG A 206 -30.91 13.14 -6.58
CA ARG A 206 -31.97 14.03 -6.10
C ARG A 206 -31.88 15.44 -6.71
N GLU A 207 -30.67 15.87 -7.08
CA GLU A 207 -30.46 17.04 -7.92
C GLU A 207 -30.63 16.59 -9.38
N PRO A 208 -31.63 17.06 -10.14
CA PRO A 208 -31.86 16.62 -11.51
C PRO A 208 -30.70 16.89 -12.47
N TYR A 209 -29.82 17.85 -12.15
CA TYR A 209 -28.63 18.15 -12.93
C TYR A 209 -27.34 17.44 -12.47
N PHE A 210 -27.44 16.44 -11.58
CA PHE A 210 -26.32 15.59 -11.15
C PHE A 210 -25.79 14.63 -12.23
N GLY A 211 -24.48 14.39 -12.24
CA GLY A 211 -23.81 13.44 -13.14
C GLY A 211 -23.73 13.91 -14.61
N SER A 212 -23.11 13.11 -15.47
CA SER A 212 -22.99 13.43 -16.91
C SER A 212 -24.35 13.61 -17.60
N SER A 213 -25.34 12.79 -17.24
CA SER A 213 -26.70 12.88 -17.77
C SER A 213 -27.44 14.15 -17.34
N GLY A 214 -27.32 14.55 -16.07
CA GLY A 214 -27.92 15.79 -15.54
C GLY A 214 -27.24 17.05 -16.08
N ALA A 215 -25.91 17.05 -16.20
CA ALA A 215 -25.15 18.13 -16.82
C ALA A 215 -25.52 18.34 -18.30
N LEU A 216 -25.86 17.27 -19.04
CA LEU A 216 -26.42 17.38 -20.39
C LEU A 216 -27.83 17.99 -20.36
N MET A 217 -28.69 17.60 -19.42
CA MET A 217 -30.04 18.15 -19.28
C MET A 217 -30.00 19.67 -19.02
N CYS A 218 -29.14 20.14 -18.12
CA CYS A 218 -28.88 21.56 -17.84
C CYS A 218 -28.52 22.38 -19.10
N LEU A 219 -27.80 21.79 -20.06
CA LEU A 219 -27.53 22.42 -21.37
C LEU A 219 -28.74 22.35 -22.31
N LYS A 220 -29.44 21.20 -22.38
CA LYS A 220 -30.64 21.02 -23.22
C LYS A 220 -31.73 22.02 -22.86
N ASP A 221 -31.99 22.20 -21.56
CA ASP A 221 -32.97 23.16 -21.03
C ASP A 221 -32.55 24.63 -21.24
N GLY A 222 -31.29 24.90 -21.60
CA GLY A 222 -30.77 26.25 -21.85
C GLY A 222 -30.46 27.03 -20.57
N VAL A 223 -30.35 26.34 -19.44
CA VAL A 223 -30.00 26.91 -18.13
C VAL A 223 -28.50 27.22 -18.07
N GLY A 224 -27.65 26.36 -18.65
CA GLY A 224 -26.25 26.69 -18.95
C GLY A 224 -26.01 27.01 -20.44
N ASP A 225 -24.90 27.69 -20.72
CA ASP A 225 -24.40 27.96 -22.08
C ASP A 225 -23.36 26.90 -22.52
N VAL A 226 -22.57 26.41 -21.57
CA VAL A 226 -21.59 25.32 -21.73
C VAL A 226 -21.85 24.23 -20.68
N SER A 227 -21.56 22.97 -21.03
CA SER A 227 -21.62 21.85 -20.09
C SER A 227 -20.39 20.95 -20.18
N PHE A 228 -19.84 20.57 -19.02
CA PHE A 228 -18.67 19.71 -18.90
C PHE A 228 -19.10 18.31 -18.48
N MET A 229 -18.83 17.31 -19.34
CA MET A 229 -19.29 15.93 -19.17
C MET A 229 -18.37 14.93 -19.87
N GLU A 230 -18.66 13.64 -19.73
CA GLU A 230 -18.06 12.60 -20.57
C GLU A 230 -18.71 12.52 -21.95
N HIS A 231 -17.90 12.33 -22.99
CA HIS A 231 -18.39 12.15 -24.37
C HIS A 231 -19.36 10.95 -24.56
N THR A 232 -19.33 9.91 -23.70
CA THR A 232 -20.17 8.71 -23.90
C THR A 232 -21.65 9.05 -23.75
N THR A 233 -21.99 9.91 -22.78
CA THR A 233 -23.37 10.33 -22.50
C THR A 233 -24.04 10.98 -23.71
N LEU A 234 -23.29 11.71 -24.54
CA LEU A 234 -23.80 12.27 -25.81
C LEU A 234 -24.15 11.18 -26.82
N LEU A 235 -23.35 10.11 -26.90
CA LEU A 235 -23.59 8.98 -27.80
C LEU A 235 -24.73 8.07 -27.31
N GLU A 236 -24.89 7.96 -25.99
CA GLU A 236 -25.92 7.17 -25.32
C GLU A 236 -27.30 7.86 -25.31
N THR A 237 -27.34 9.18 -25.08
CA THR A 237 -28.57 9.94 -24.83
C THR A 237 -29.10 10.64 -26.09
N LEU A 238 -28.24 10.87 -27.08
CA LEU A 238 -28.60 11.42 -28.39
C LEU A 238 -28.25 10.37 -29.46
N PRO A 239 -29.09 9.33 -29.67
CA PRO A 239 -28.73 8.19 -30.51
C PRO A 239 -28.73 8.53 -32.02
N THR A 240 -29.55 9.49 -32.47
CA THR A 240 -29.59 9.88 -33.89
C THR A 240 -28.46 10.87 -34.24
N ALA A 241 -28.14 10.98 -35.54
CA ALA A 241 -27.20 12.00 -36.00
C ALA A 241 -27.77 13.41 -35.82
N ALA A 242 -29.05 13.62 -36.17
CA ALA A 242 -29.71 14.93 -36.11
C ALA A 242 -29.70 15.54 -34.69
N GLU A 243 -29.98 14.74 -33.65
CA GLU A 243 -29.92 15.21 -32.26
C GLU A 243 -28.50 15.60 -31.83
N ARG A 244 -27.46 14.91 -32.33
CA ARG A 244 -26.06 15.26 -32.06
C ARG A 244 -25.60 16.47 -32.87
N ASP A 245 -26.19 16.68 -34.05
CA ASP A 245 -25.94 17.84 -34.90
C ASP A 245 -26.52 19.15 -34.34
N GLU A 246 -27.26 19.12 -33.23
CA GLU A 246 -27.66 20.30 -32.44
C GLU A 246 -26.55 20.82 -31.49
N PHE A 247 -25.46 20.06 -31.32
CA PHE A 247 -24.39 20.36 -30.37
C PHE A 247 -22.99 20.39 -31.02
N GLU A 248 -22.10 21.16 -30.42
CA GLU A 248 -20.67 21.20 -30.78
C GLU A 248 -19.79 21.02 -29.53
N LEU A 249 -18.56 20.57 -29.74
CA LEU A 249 -17.52 20.46 -28.72
C LEU A 249 -16.57 21.65 -28.82
N LEU A 250 -16.16 22.22 -27.69
CA LEU A 250 -15.11 23.23 -27.62
C LEU A 250 -13.74 22.58 -27.41
N CYS A 251 -12.75 22.97 -28.21
CA CYS A 251 -11.46 22.30 -28.31
C CYS A 251 -10.29 23.13 -27.75
N GLU A 252 -9.19 22.49 -27.34
CA GLU A 252 -8.00 23.17 -26.77
C GLU A 252 -7.33 24.16 -27.76
N ASP A 253 -7.44 23.90 -29.06
CA ASP A 253 -6.99 24.78 -30.15
C ASP A 253 -7.90 26.00 -30.38
N ASN A 254 -8.89 26.20 -29.50
CA ASN A 254 -9.96 27.21 -29.56
C ASN A 254 -10.90 27.09 -30.78
N THR A 255 -10.92 25.94 -31.46
CA THR A 255 -11.96 25.62 -32.47
C THR A 255 -13.23 25.07 -31.81
N SER A 256 -14.31 24.96 -32.58
CA SER A 256 -15.43 24.07 -32.27
C SER A 256 -15.52 22.96 -33.31
N ARG A 257 -15.94 21.76 -32.90
CA ARG A 257 -16.05 20.58 -33.79
C ARG A 257 -17.29 19.73 -33.46
N PRO A 258 -17.80 18.91 -34.40
CA PRO A 258 -18.98 18.09 -34.13
C PRO A 258 -18.72 17.00 -33.07
N VAL A 259 -19.78 16.55 -32.40
CA VAL A 259 -19.74 15.59 -31.28
C VAL A 259 -19.00 14.29 -31.59
N ASN A 260 -19.04 13.81 -32.85
CA ASN A 260 -18.35 12.58 -33.25
C ASN A 260 -16.81 12.71 -33.32
N GLU A 261 -16.25 13.93 -33.39
CA GLU A 261 -14.80 14.16 -33.41
C GLU A 261 -14.17 14.29 -32.01
N TYR A 262 -14.85 13.82 -30.95
CA TYR A 262 -14.35 13.81 -29.56
C TYR A 262 -12.92 13.24 -29.41
N ARG A 263 -12.50 12.29 -30.25
CA ARG A 263 -11.13 11.73 -30.24
C ARG A 263 -10.04 12.73 -30.66
N LYS A 264 -10.41 13.83 -31.34
CA LYS A 264 -9.55 14.97 -31.70
C LYS A 264 -9.86 16.25 -30.91
N CYS A 265 -11.05 16.35 -30.31
CA CYS A 265 -11.53 17.51 -29.56
C CYS A 265 -12.03 17.09 -28.18
N HIS A 266 -11.17 17.21 -27.17
CA HIS A 266 -11.44 16.91 -25.77
C HIS A 266 -10.50 17.73 -24.87
N LEU A 267 -10.85 17.86 -23.59
CA LEU A 267 -10.04 18.55 -22.58
C LEU A 267 -9.08 17.61 -21.83
N GLY A 268 -9.28 16.30 -21.97
CA GLY A 268 -8.41 15.26 -21.44
C GLY A 268 -9.03 13.87 -21.52
N LYS A 269 -8.20 12.84 -21.28
CA LYS A 269 -8.66 11.48 -20.99
C LYS A 269 -8.99 11.36 -19.51
N VAL A 270 -10.07 10.64 -19.22
CA VAL A 270 -10.57 10.34 -17.88
C VAL A 270 -10.52 8.83 -17.69
N PRO A 271 -9.87 8.29 -16.64
CA PRO A 271 -9.97 6.87 -16.30
C PRO A 271 -11.44 6.50 -16.03
N ALA A 272 -11.84 5.30 -16.41
CA ALA A 272 -13.19 4.79 -16.11
C ALA A 272 -13.46 4.72 -14.59
N ASN A 273 -14.71 4.43 -14.22
CA ASN A 273 -15.06 4.22 -12.83
C ASN A 273 -14.38 2.96 -12.29
N ALA A 274 -14.03 2.96 -11.01
CA ALA A 274 -13.43 1.81 -10.35
C ALA A 274 -14.23 1.38 -9.12
N VAL A 275 -14.25 0.08 -8.88
CA VAL A 275 -14.62 -0.49 -7.58
C VAL A 275 -13.45 -0.29 -6.63
N VAL A 276 -13.66 0.45 -5.55
CA VAL A 276 -12.68 0.66 -4.49
C VAL A 276 -12.99 -0.23 -3.28
N ALA A 277 -11.94 -0.75 -2.66
CA ALA A 277 -11.97 -1.55 -1.43
C ALA A 277 -10.77 -1.17 -0.54
N ARG A 278 -10.69 -1.69 0.69
CA ARG A 278 -9.54 -1.46 1.60
C ARG A 278 -8.20 -1.89 0.96
N ARG A 279 -7.06 -1.43 1.48
CA ARG A 279 -5.75 -2.06 1.18
C ARG A 279 -5.54 -3.40 1.89
N VAL A 280 -6.06 -3.55 3.11
CA VAL A 280 -5.90 -4.74 3.97
C VAL A 280 -7.26 -5.38 4.27
N ASN A 281 -7.33 -6.71 4.35
CA ASN A 281 -8.56 -7.49 4.63
C ASN A 281 -9.75 -7.02 3.77
N ASN A 282 -9.49 -6.93 2.47
CA ASN A 282 -10.31 -6.19 1.51
C ASN A 282 -11.26 -7.06 0.67
N LYS A 283 -11.20 -8.38 0.85
CA LYS A 283 -12.05 -9.36 0.16
C LYS A 283 -11.96 -9.31 -1.38
N GLU A 284 -10.82 -8.88 -1.94
CA GLU A 284 -10.58 -8.72 -3.39
C GLU A 284 -11.13 -9.88 -4.23
N ASP A 285 -10.76 -11.12 -3.91
CA ASP A 285 -11.18 -12.30 -4.68
C ASP A 285 -12.68 -12.61 -4.52
N LEU A 286 -13.29 -12.31 -3.37
CA LEU A 286 -14.74 -12.47 -3.18
C LEU A 286 -15.52 -11.41 -3.97
N ILE A 287 -15.03 -10.17 -4.01
CA ILE A 287 -15.64 -9.08 -4.79
C ILE A 287 -15.49 -9.37 -6.29
N TRP A 288 -14.31 -9.83 -6.72
CA TRP A 288 -14.07 -10.24 -8.10
C TRP A 288 -14.95 -11.42 -8.51
N ASN A 289 -15.01 -12.49 -7.71
CA ASN A 289 -15.82 -13.67 -8.05
C ASN A 289 -17.32 -13.34 -8.10
N LEU A 290 -17.81 -12.51 -7.16
CA LEU A 290 -19.18 -11.99 -7.19
C LEU A 290 -19.48 -11.22 -8.49
N LEU A 291 -18.61 -10.27 -8.86
CA LEU A 291 -18.84 -9.44 -10.05
C LEU A 291 -18.58 -10.19 -11.37
N SER A 292 -17.70 -11.19 -11.40
CA SER A 292 -17.50 -12.07 -12.57
C SER A 292 -18.73 -12.93 -12.83
N GLU A 293 -19.24 -13.63 -11.80
CA GLU A 293 -20.46 -14.43 -11.97
C GLU A 293 -21.68 -13.54 -12.28
N ALA A 294 -21.76 -12.33 -11.71
CA ALA A 294 -22.80 -11.36 -12.05
C ALA A 294 -22.73 -10.88 -13.51
N GLN A 295 -21.54 -10.55 -14.06
CA GLN A 295 -21.44 -10.10 -15.46
C GLN A 295 -21.62 -11.25 -16.46
N GLU A 296 -21.23 -12.48 -16.13
CA GLU A 296 -21.42 -13.64 -16.98
C GLU A 296 -22.91 -13.99 -17.13
N ARG A 297 -23.68 -13.91 -16.03
CA ARG A 297 -25.12 -14.21 -15.98
C ARG A 297 -26.02 -13.03 -16.39
N PHE A 298 -25.66 -11.81 -16.01
CA PHE A 298 -26.53 -10.62 -16.08
C PHE A 298 -25.88 -9.41 -16.78
N GLY A 299 -24.74 -9.61 -17.42
CA GLY A 299 -24.12 -8.61 -18.28
C GLY A 299 -24.98 -8.22 -19.48
N LYS A 300 -24.45 -7.31 -20.30
CA LYS A 300 -25.17 -6.66 -21.39
C LYS A 300 -25.83 -7.67 -22.34
N GLY A 301 -27.16 -7.65 -22.39
CA GLY A 301 -27.94 -8.57 -23.24
C GLY A 301 -27.96 -10.05 -22.81
N LYS A 302 -27.50 -10.40 -21.60
CA LYS A 302 -27.48 -11.80 -21.10
C LYS A 302 -28.82 -12.27 -20.52
N SER A 303 -29.59 -11.38 -19.87
CA SER A 303 -30.87 -11.72 -19.24
C SER A 303 -31.91 -10.61 -19.38
N GLU A 304 -33.14 -10.97 -19.74
CA GLU A 304 -34.27 -10.02 -19.80
C GLU A 304 -34.84 -9.67 -18.41
N THR A 305 -34.56 -10.48 -17.38
CA THR A 305 -35.13 -10.28 -16.03
C THR A 305 -34.34 -9.32 -15.15
N PHE A 306 -33.03 -9.19 -15.39
CA PHE A 306 -32.15 -8.26 -14.69
C PHE A 306 -30.93 -7.94 -15.56
N GLN A 307 -30.65 -6.66 -15.77
CA GLN A 307 -29.46 -6.15 -16.47
C GLN A 307 -28.53 -5.46 -15.45
N LEU A 308 -27.29 -5.94 -15.34
CA LEU A 308 -26.29 -5.38 -14.44
C LEU A 308 -25.89 -3.96 -14.87
N PHE A 309 -25.63 -3.80 -16.17
CA PHE A 309 -25.26 -2.53 -16.82
C PHE A 309 -26.46 -1.84 -17.46
N GLY A 310 -27.60 -1.82 -16.76
CA GLY A 310 -28.80 -1.10 -17.19
C GLY A 310 -29.59 -0.53 -16.01
N SER A 311 -30.28 0.59 -16.25
CA SER A 311 -31.04 1.32 -15.23
C SER A 311 -32.46 1.61 -15.73
N HIS A 312 -33.48 1.02 -15.10
CA HIS A 312 -34.89 1.22 -15.46
C HIS A 312 -35.53 2.46 -14.80
N HIS A 313 -35.00 2.89 -13.65
CA HIS A 313 -35.56 3.96 -12.82
C HIS A 313 -34.45 4.95 -12.44
N GLY A 314 -33.91 5.66 -13.43
CA GLY A 314 -32.79 6.58 -13.28
C GLY A 314 -31.66 6.25 -14.27
N LYS A 315 -30.45 6.67 -13.93
CA LYS A 315 -29.24 6.44 -14.71
C LYS A 315 -28.09 5.97 -13.81
N ASP A 316 -27.20 5.17 -14.39
CA ASP A 316 -25.90 4.78 -13.84
C ASP A 316 -25.96 4.23 -12.40
N LEU A 317 -27.00 3.44 -12.10
CA LEU A 317 -27.25 2.89 -10.77
C LEU A 317 -26.28 1.73 -10.48
N LEU A 318 -25.48 1.83 -9.41
CA LEU A 318 -24.38 0.92 -9.01
C LEU A 318 -23.16 0.90 -9.95
N PHE A 319 -23.43 0.94 -11.25
CA PHE A 319 -22.50 0.78 -12.37
C PHE A 319 -23.04 1.59 -13.55
N LYS A 320 -22.15 2.05 -14.45
CA LYS A 320 -22.53 2.89 -15.58
C LYS A 320 -23.30 2.10 -16.63
N ASP A 321 -24.33 2.69 -17.23
CA ASP A 321 -25.16 2.02 -18.24
C ASP A 321 -24.38 1.71 -19.55
N SER A 322 -23.27 2.43 -19.83
CA SER A 322 -22.39 2.16 -20.95
C SER A 322 -21.39 1.02 -20.72
N THR A 323 -21.22 0.53 -19.49
CA THR A 323 -20.29 -0.58 -19.18
C THR A 323 -20.67 -1.85 -19.95
N ASN A 324 -19.67 -2.53 -20.49
CA ASN A 324 -19.84 -3.78 -21.24
C ASN A 324 -19.33 -4.99 -20.43
N ARG A 325 -18.26 -4.79 -19.65
CA ARG A 325 -17.66 -5.78 -18.74
C ARG A 325 -16.84 -5.10 -17.64
N PHE A 326 -16.45 -5.87 -16.62
CA PHE A 326 -15.44 -5.53 -15.63
C PHE A 326 -14.09 -6.16 -15.96
N LEU A 327 -13.00 -5.48 -15.60
CA LEU A 327 -11.65 -6.04 -15.61
C LEU A 327 -11.02 -5.93 -14.22
N ARG A 328 -10.39 -7.01 -13.74
CA ARG A 328 -9.60 -6.98 -12.50
C ARG A 328 -8.34 -6.15 -12.70
N LEU A 329 -8.01 -5.30 -11.74
CA LEU A 329 -6.77 -4.51 -11.75
C LEU A 329 -5.59 -5.33 -11.18
N PRO A 330 -4.33 -5.03 -11.57
CA PRO A 330 -3.16 -5.67 -10.99
C PRO A 330 -3.09 -5.45 -9.46
N PRO A 331 -2.72 -6.44 -8.63
CA PRO A 331 -2.74 -6.28 -7.16
C PRO A 331 -1.85 -5.15 -6.61
N LYS A 332 -0.77 -4.79 -7.34
CA LYS A 332 0.13 -3.67 -7.04
C LYS A 332 -0.44 -2.29 -7.43
N MET A 333 -1.59 -2.21 -8.11
CA MET A 333 -2.15 -0.95 -8.61
C MET A 333 -2.57 -0.03 -7.47
N ASP A 334 -2.01 1.17 -7.44
CA ASP A 334 -2.44 2.25 -6.55
C ASP A 334 -3.26 3.33 -7.30
N HIS A 335 -3.71 4.33 -6.55
CA HIS A 335 -4.55 5.40 -7.08
C HIS A 335 -3.78 6.34 -8.05
N GLU A 336 -2.49 6.61 -7.84
CA GLU A 336 -1.74 7.50 -8.75
C GLU A 336 -1.44 6.80 -10.08
N GLN A 337 -1.13 5.50 -10.03
CA GLN A 337 -0.99 4.66 -11.23
C GLN A 337 -2.31 4.53 -11.99
N TYR A 338 -3.43 4.35 -11.28
CA TYR A 338 -4.76 4.22 -11.88
C TYR A 338 -5.22 5.53 -12.54
N LEU A 339 -5.03 6.66 -11.86
CA LEU A 339 -5.44 7.97 -12.38
C LEU A 339 -4.48 8.51 -13.45
N GLY A 340 -3.20 8.19 -13.31
CA GLY A 340 -2.14 8.58 -14.24
C GLY A 340 -1.71 10.05 -14.10
N TYR A 341 -0.48 10.32 -14.51
CA TYR A 341 0.20 11.61 -14.28
C TYR A 341 -0.63 12.85 -14.67
N LYS A 342 -1.34 12.82 -15.81
CA LYS A 342 -2.09 13.98 -16.29
C LYS A 342 -3.30 14.31 -15.41
N HIS A 343 -4.01 13.30 -14.91
CA HIS A 343 -5.12 13.50 -13.97
C HIS A 343 -4.58 13.94 -12.61
N MET A 344 -3.57 13.24 -12.08
CA MET A 344 -2.92 13.60 -10.81
C MET A 344 -2.31 15.01 -10.83
N LYS A 345 -1.74 15.47 -11.97
CA LYS A 345 -1.27 16.84 -12.16
C LYS A 345 -2.42 17.84 -12.07
N ALA A 346 -3.53 17.59 -12.76
CA ALA A 346 -4.72 18.46 -12.70
C ALA A 346 -5.26 18.50 -11.26
N LEU A 347 -5.43 17.35 -10.61
CA LEU A 347 -5.91 17.25 -9.24
C LEU A 347 -4.99 18.01 -8.26
N LYS A 348 -3.69 17.72 -8.24
CA LYS A 348 -2.71 18.41 -7.37
C LYS A 348 -2.62 19.91 -7.66
N THR A 349 -2.90 20.34 -8.90
CA THR A 349 -3.00 21.78 -9.25
C THR A 349 -4.23 22.44 -8.62
N LEU A 350 -5.34 21.71 -8.46
CA LEU A 350 -6.60 22.25 -7.93
C LEU A 350 -6.70 22.14 -6.39
N THR A 351 -6.06 21.15 -5.77
CA THR A 351 -6.19 20.86 -4.33
C THR A 351 -5.07 21.40 -3.46
N MET A 352 -3.88 21.65 -4.01
CA MET A 352 -2.73 22.10 -3.20
C MET A 352 -2.54 23.62 -3.27
N SER A 353 -2.50 24.24 -2.10
CA SER A 353 -1.73 25.47 -1.85
C SER A 353 -0.40 25.38 -2.61
N LYS A 354 -0.04 26.43 -3.36
CA LYS A 354 1.10 26.37 -4.30
C LYS A 354 2.43 26.26 -3.56
N THR A 355 2.86 25.04 -3.25
CA THR A 355 4.26 24.66 -2.98
C THR A 355 5.08 24.71 -4.27
N SER A 356 5.05 25.87 -4.92
CA SER A 356 5.73 26.25 -6.16
C SER A 356 5.59 25.27 -7.34
N PRO A 357 4.59 25.43 -8.21
CA PRO A 357 4.66 24.99 -9.61
C PRO A 357 5.61 25.88 -10.43
N SER A 358 6.72 26.31 -9.82
CA SER A 358 7.95 26.45 -10.58
C SER A 358 8.14 25.15 -11.35
N LEU A 359 8.40 25.26 -12.66
CA LEU A 359 9.25 24.27 -13.31
C LEU A 359 10.47 24.09 -12.40
N SER A 360 10.64 22.90 -11.83
CA SER A 360 11.93 22.52 -11.34
C SER A 360 12.85 22.55 -12.55
N ASN A 361 13.67 23.61 -12.66
CA ASN A 361 14.75 23.73 -13.64
C ASN A 361 15.90 22.79 -13.26
N LYS A 362 15.52 21.55 -12.94
CA LYS A 362 16.26 20.48 -12.28
C LYS A 362 15.66 19.16 -12.76
N VAL A 363 16.49 18.18 -13.08
CA VAL A 363 16.04 16.82 -13.38
C VAL A 363 16.06 16.01 -12.10
N MET A 364 14.92 15.43 -11.73
CA MET A 364 14.84 14.44 -10.65
C MET A 364 15.36 13.08 -11.17
N TRP A 365 16.60 12.73 -10.89
CA TRP A 365 17.23 11.49 -11.36
C TRP A 365 16.98 10.34 -10.37
N CYS A 366 16.56 9.17 -10.87
CA CYS A 366 16.30 8.01 -10.03
C CYS A 366 17.49 7.04 -9.96
N ALA A 367 17.86 6.64 -8.74
CA ALA A 367 18.94 5.71 -8.41
C ALA A 367 18.39 4.44 -7.75
N VAL A 368 18.97 3.27 -8.07
CA VAL A 368 18.48 1.94 -7.69
C VAL A 368 19.34 1.27 -6.60
N SER A 369 20.41 1.94 -6.13
CA SER A 369 21.23 1.48 -5.01
C SER A 369 21.84 2.64 -4.22
N LYS A 370 22.43 2.34 -3.05
CA LYS A 370 23.18 3.32 -2.24
C LYS A 370 24.45 3.84 -2.92
N ASP A 371 25.05 3.02 -3.79
CA ASP A 371 26.23 3.41 -4.56
C ASP A 371 25.84 4.40 -5.67
N GLU A 372 24.71 4.15 -6.33
CA GLU A 372 24.10 5.06 -7.30
C GLU A 372 23.59 6.34 -6.64
N GLU A 373 22.94 6.25 -5.48
CA GLU A 373 22.55 7.39 -4.63
C GLU A 373 23.76 8.27 -4.31
N SER A 374 24.88 7.67 -3.90
CA SER A 374 26.12 8.37 -3.58
C SER A 374 26.72 9.06 -4.80
N LYS A 375 26.88 8.36 -5.94
CA LYS A 375 27.36 8.96 -7.20
C LYS A 375 26.40 10.04 -7.72
N CYS A 376 25.09 9.86 -7.54
CA CYS A 376 24.10 10.86 -7.90
C CYS A 376 24.20 12.09 -7.01
N PHE A 377 24.47 11.94 -5.71
CA PHE A 377 24.63 13.07 -4.79
C PHE A 377 25.90 13.88 -5.09
N GLU A 378 27.01 13.21 -5.47
CA GLU A 378 28.20 13.85 -6.03
C GLU A 378 27.83 14.68 -7.27
N TRP A 379 27.09 14.10 -8.23
CA TRP A 379 26.61 14.79 -9.44
C TRP A 379 25.66 15.96 -9.14
N SER A 380 24.72 15.79 -8.20
CA SER A 380 23.78 16.82 -7.76
C SER A 380 24.50 18.03 -7.17
N THR A 381 25.62 17.79 -6.48
CA THR A 381 26.47 18.82 -5.88
C THR A 381 27.22 19.62 -6.94
N VAL A 382 27.93 18.96 -7.87
CA VAL A 382 28.71 19.67 -8.92
C VAL A 382 27.81 20.34 -9.97
N SER A 383 26.63 19.79 -10.23
CA SER A 383 25.69 20.33 -11.24
C SER A 383 24.95 21.61 -10.79
N GLY A 384 25.32 22.21 -9.65
CA GLY A 384 24.60 23.37 -9.11
C GLY A 384 23.14 23.08 -8.75
N LEU A 385 22.84 21.82 -8.41
CA LEU A 385 21.49 21.26 -8.26
C LEU A 385 20.65 21.26 -9.56
N ALA A 386 21.26 21.33 -10.76
CA ALA A 386 20.55 21.05 -12.02
C ALA A 386 20.12 19.57 -12.12
N ILE A 387 20.79 18.68 -11.37
CA ILE A 387 20.31 17.35 -11.04
C ILE A 387 19.96 17.29 -9.55
N LYS A 388 18.90 16.58 -9.18
CA LYS A 388 18.57 16.18 -7.80
C LYS A 388 18.19 14.70 -7.79
N CYS A 389 18.58 13.98 -6.75
CA CYS A 389 18.39 12.53 -6.67
C CYS A 389 17.06 12.12 -6.03
N VAL A 390 16.57 10.96 -6.46
CA VAL A 390 15.48 10.16 -5.90
C VAL A 390 16.00 8.72 -5.82
N VAL A 391 15.61 7.97 -4.79
CA VAL A 391 16.11 6.61 -4.55
C VAL A 391 14.95 5.61 -4.57
N ALA A 392 15.22 4.41 -5.08
CA ALA A 392 14.34 3.25 -5.11
C ALA A 392 15.13 1.98 -4.78
N GLU A 393 14.45 0.92 -4.38
CA GLU A 393 15.07 -0.40 -4.17
C GLU A 393 15.19 -1.21 -5.47
N THR A 394 14.39 -0.88 -6.50
CA THR A 394 14.35 -1.62 -7.78
C THR A 394 14.15 -0.70 -8.98
N THR A 395 14.57 -1.16 -10.16
CA THR A 395 14.35 -0.48 -11.45
C THR A 395 12.85 -0.27 -11.75
N GLU A 396 11.99 -1.24 -11.37
CA GLU A 396 10.54 -1.12 -11.59
C GLU A 396 9.90 -0.03 -10.70
N GLU A 397 10.39 0.13 -9.47
CA GLU A 397 9.99 1.21 -8.57
C GLU A 397 10.51 2.58 -9.05
N CYS A 398 11.72 2.67 -9.62
CA CYS A 398 12.14 3.90 -10.28
C CYS A 398 11.27 4.25 -11.50
N ILE A 399 10.85 3.28 -12.30
CA ILE A 399 9.92 3.50 -13.41
C ILE A 399 8.57 4.02 -12.89
N ASP A 400 8.04 3.43 -11.81
CA ASP A 400 6.82 3.91 -11.13
C ASP A 400 6.96 5.35 -10.61
N LYS A 401 8.08 5.68 -9.96
CA LYS A 401 8.38 7.05 -9.51
C LYS A 401 8.49 8.05 -10.66
N ILE A 402 8.98 7.62 -11.83
CA ILE A 402 8.97 8.45 -13.07
C ILE A 402 7.55 8.59 -13.63
N MET A 403 6.68 7.58 -13.52
CA MET A 403 5.26 7.70 -13.90
C MET A 403 4.50 8.67 -12.99
N LYS A 404 4.68 8.57 -11.68
CA LYS A 404 4.01 9.41 -10.67
C LYS A 404 4.45 10.87 -10.68
N GLY A 405 5.68 11.13 -11.12
CA GLY A 405 6.28 12.46 -11.13
C GLY A 405 7.14 12.77 -9.89
N GLU A 406 7.43 11.77 -9.05
CA GLU A 406 8.43 11.86 -7.98
C GLU A 406 9.85 11.99 -8.58
N ALA A 407 10.11 11.23 -9.65
CA ALA A 407 11.31 11.31 -10.47
C ALA A 407 10.97 11.79 -11.90
N ASP A 408 11.99 12.18 -12.66
CA ASP A 408 11.88 12.63 -14.05
C ASP A 408 12.60 11.71 -15.04
N ALA A 409 13.74 11.12 -14.67
CA ALA A 409 14.56 10.30 -15.58
C ALA A 409 15.47 9.27 -14.88
N MET A 410 15.87 8.25 -15.64
CA MET A 410 16.96 7.30 -15.33
C MET A 410 17.48 6.65 -16.63
N SER A 411 18.68 6.06 -16.62
CA SER A 411 19.11 5.15 -17.70
C SER A 411 18.54 3.74 -17.50
N LEU A 412 18.19 3.04 -18.58
CA LEU A 412 17.61 1.70 -18.57
C LEU A 412 18.25 0.75 -19.59
N ASP A 413 18.38 -0.51 -19.18
CA ASP A 413 18.66 -1.65 -20.05
C ASP A 413 17.49 -1.88 -21.03
N GLY A 414 17.77 -2.34 -22.26
CA GLY A 414 16.76 -2.57 -23.31
C GLY A 414 15.53 -3.38 -22.88
N GLY A 415 15.69 -4.31 -21.94
CA GLY A 415 14.58 -5.07 -21.37
C GLY A 415 13.65 -4.25 -20.44
N PHE A 416 14.20 -3.28 -19.71
CA PHE A 416 13.43 -2.33 -18.91
C PHE A 416 12.89 -1.16 -19.75
N ILE A 417 13.54 -0.78 -20.86
CA ILE A 417 12.99 0.16 -21.85
C ILE A 417 11.65 -0.36 -22.40
N TYR A 418 11.49 -1.68 -22.59
CA TYR A 418 10.19 -2.25 -22.96
C TYR A 418 9.13 -2.02 -21.86
N ILE A 419 9.49 -2.18 -20.59
CA ILE A 419 8.59 -1.92 -19.45
C ILE A 419 8.19 -0.43 -19.46
N ALA A 420 9.17 0.47 -19.38
CA ALA A 420 8.98 1.92 -19.41
C ALA A 420 8.15 2.39 -20.63
N GLY A 421 8.37 1.79 -21.80
CA GLY A 421 7.59 2.03 -23.00
C GLY A 421 6.12 1.63 -22.85
N LYS A 422 5.82 0.43 -22.34
CA LYS A 422 4.44 0.02 -22.02
C LYS A 422 3.84 0.81 -20.84
N CYS A 423 4.66 1.50 -20.04
CA CYS A 423 4.21 2.46 -19.03
C CYS A 423 3.81 3.83 -19.61
N GLY A 424 4.18 4.13 -20.86
CA GLY A 424 3.96 5.43 -21.50
C GLY A 424 5.13 6.42 -21.39
N LEU A 425 6.34 5.93 -21.07
CA LEU A 425 7.56 6.73 -21.08
C LEU A 425 8.24 6.71 -22.46
N GLU A 426 8.92 7.79 -22.81
CA GLU A 426 9.67 7.93 -24.07
C GLU A 426 11.18 7.83 -23.83
N VAL A 427 11.91 7.36 -24.85
CA VAL A 427 13.38 7.33 -24.90
C VAL A 427 13.89 8.72 -25.30
N VAL A 428 14.80 9.27 -24.49
CA VAL A 428 15.25 10.66 -24.55
C VAL A 428 16.65 10.79 -25.16
N LEU A 429 17.58 9.94 -24.72
CA LEU A 429 18.98 9.85 -25.14
C LEU A 429 19.44 8.40 -24.99
N ALA A 430 20.38 7.93 -25.82
CA ALA A 430 20.99 6.60 -25.70
C ALA A 430 22.45 6.68 -25.26
N GLU A 431 22.90 5.76 -24.41
CA GLU A 431 24.34 5.56 -24.14
C GLU A 431 25.02 5.04 -25.41
N ASN A 432 25.94 5.79 -26.00
CA ASN A 432 26.75 5.31 -27.13
C ASN A 432 28.07 4.75 -26.62
N TYR A 433 28.59 3.69 -27.25
CA TYR A 433 29.74 2.91 -26.76
C TYR A 433 30.97 3.10 -27.64
N LYS A 434 32.14 2.97 -27.02
CA LYS A 434 33.44 3.11 -27.69
C LYS A 434 33.64 2.02 -28.75
N THR A 435 33.85 2.45 -29.99
CA THR A 435 34.07 1.59 -31.18
C THR A 435 35.56 1.37 -31.40
N LYS A 436 35.98 0.18 -31.86
CA LYS A 436 37.42 -0.09 -32.10
C LYS A 436 38.01 0.75 -33.24
N ASP A 437 37.18 1.18 -34.19
CA ASP A 437 37.61 1.94 -35.37
C ASP A 437 37.68 3.47 -35.16
N SER A 438 37.20 4.01 -34.03
CA SER A 438 37.26 5.45 -33.72
C SER A 438 38.63 5.90 -33.18
N SER A 439 39.71 5.34 -33.72
CA SER A 439 41.11 5.65 -33.37
C SER A 439 41.68 6.86 -34.13
N TYR A 440 40.92 7.43 -35.08
CA TYR A 440 41.22 8.72 -35.70
C TYR A 440 40.33 9.84 -35.15
N GLY A 441 40.96 10.88 -34.61
CA GLY A 441 40.27 12.03 -34.03
C GLY A 441 39.54 12.90 -35.08
N ARG A 442 38.54 13.67 -34.60
CA ARG A 442 37.59 14.47 -35.42
C ARG A 442 36.64 13.65 -36.31
N GLY A 443 36.05 12.60 -35.74
CA GLY A 443 34.66 12.27 -36.10
C GLY A 443 33.68 13.39 -35.69
N PRO A 444 32.40 13.33 -36.09
CA PRO A 444 31.36 14.23 -35.60
C PRO A 444 31.20 14.12 -34.08
N LEU A 445 30.50 15.08 -33.44
CA LEU A 445 30.15 14.98 -32.02
C LEU A 445 29.54 13.60 -31.74
N CYS A 446 30.02 12.92 -30.69
CA CYS A 446 29.56 11.59 -30.31
C CYS A 446 28.03 11.56 -30.13
N SER A 447 27.42 12.68 -29.73
CA SER A 447 25.97 12.90 -29.61
C SER A 447 25.16 12.72 -30.91
N ILE A 448 25.84 12.59 -32.06
CA ILE A 448 25.31 12.39 -33.43
C ILE A 448 25.76 11.03 -34.02
N LYS A 449 26.67 10.32 -33.34
CA LYS A 449 27.19 9.00 -33.78
C LYS A 449 26.04 7.99 -33.79
N PRO A 450 25.86 7.19 -34.86
CA PRO A 450 24.80 6.18 -34.89
C PRO A 450 24.96 5.14 -33.77
N ILE A 451 23.84 4.57 -33.34
CA ILE A 451 23.74 3.64 -32.21
C ILE A 451 23.74 2.21 -32.77
N GLU A 452 24.83 1.47 -32.54
CA GLU A 452 25.09 0.17 -33.19
C GLU A 452 24.59 -1.06 -32.40
N GLY A 453 24.04 -0.89 -31.19
CA GLY A 453 23.72 -2.02 -30.31
C GLY A 453 24.96 -2.56 -29.57
N TYR A 454 24.76 -3.64 -28.83
CA TYR A 454 25.83 -4.46 -28.27
C TYR A 454 25.48 -5.95 -28.39
N TYR A 455 26.49 -6.81 -28.60
CA TYR A 455 26.27 -8.25 -28.68
C TYR A 455 26.04 -8.84 -27.29
N ALA A 456 24.95 -9.59 -27.13
CA ALA A 456 24.65 -10.42 -25.97
C ALA A 456 25.23 -11.82 -26.17
N VAL A 457 25.98 -12.33 -25.19
CA VAL A 457 26.76 -13.57 -25.32
C VAL A 457 26.56 -14.51 -24.15
N ALA A 458 26.72 -15.82 -24.40
CA ALA A 458 26.89 -16.83 -23.37
C ALA A 458 28.40 -17.12 -23.22
N VAL A 459 28.97 -16.79 -22.07
CA VAL A 459 30.38 -16.98 -21.73
C VAL A 459 30.54 -18.25 -20.90
N VAL A 460 31.56 -19.04 -21.19
CA VAL A 460 31.94 -20.26 -20.47
C VAL A 460 33.44 -20.28 -20.19
N ARG A 461 33.89 -21.09 -19.24
CA ARG A 461 35.32 -21.36 -19.05
C ARG A 461 35.86 -22.23 -20.19
N LYS A 462 37.11 -22.01 -20.56
CA LYS A 462 37.82 -22.78 -21.59
C LYS A 462 38.19 -24.20 -21.15
N SER A 463 38.30 -24.43 -19.84
CA SER A 463 38.42 -25.77 -19.24
C SER A 463 37.26 -26.71 -19.59
N ASP A 464 36.05 -26.15 -19.75
CA ASP A 464 34.80 -26.90 -19.74
C ASP A 464 34.42 -27.27 -21.19
N ALA A 465 35.33 -27.93 -21.89
CA ALA A 465 35.34 -28.07 -23.36
C ALA A 465 34.08 -28.75 -23.96
N ASP A 466 33.43 -29.64 -23.21
CA ASP A 466 32.20 -30.32 -23.64
C ASP A 466 30.96 -29.40 -23.68
N LEU A 467 31.03 -28.24 -23.02
CA LEU A 467 29.90 -27.31 -22.89
C LEU A 467 29.64 -26.56 -24.20
N LYS A 468 28.41 -26.64 -24.70
CA LYS A 468 27.90 -26.08 -25.96
C LYS A 468 26.49 -25.55 -25.75
N TRP A 469 25.97 -24.70 -26.64
CA TRP A 469 24.61 -24.15 -26.51
C TRP A 469 23.53 -25.23 -26.29
N GLY A 470 23.56 -26.30 -27.09
CA GLY A 470 22.63 -27.42 -26.97
C GLY A 470 22.84 -28.36 -25.77
N SER A 471 23.84 -28.12 -24.90
CA SER A 471 24.12 -28.92 -23.70
C SER A 471 24.03 -28.11 -22.39
N LEU A 472 23.32 -26.98 -22.42
CA LEU A 472 23.10 -26.10 -21.26
C LEU A 472 22.01 -26.60 -20.29
N GLN A 473 21.11 -27.49 -20.70
CA GLN A 473 20.07 -28.01 -19.81
C GLN A 473 20.66 -28.82 -18.64
N GLY A 474 20.17 -28.57 -17.43
CA GLY A 474 20.66 -29.17 -16.18
C GLY A 474 21.98 -28.59 -15.67
N LYS A 475 22.60 -27.63 -16.37
CA LYS A 475 23.82 -26.93 -15.94
C LYS A 475 23.51 -25.80 -14.96
N LYS A 476 24.55 -25.19 -14.40
CA LYS A 476 24.46 -24.03 -13.50
C LYS A 476 24.62 -22.72 -14.27
N SER A 477 23.86 -21.68 -13.95
CA SER A 477 23.85 -20.43 -14.74
C SER A 477 23.92 -19.12 -13.94
N CYS A 478 24.54 -18.11 -14.54
CA CYS A 478 24.69 -16.77 -13.98
C CYS A 478 24.03 -15.73 -14.91
N HIS A 479 23.11 -14.92 -14.38
CA HIS A 479 22.33 -13.93 -15.12
C HIS A 479 22.48 -12.54 -14.48
N THR A 480 22.45 -11.47 -15.28
CA THR A 480 22.61 -10.11 -14.76
C THR A 480 21.48 -9.68 -13.81
N ALA A 481 20.25 -10.07 -14.15
CA ALA A 481 18.99 -9.95 -13.41
C ALA A 481 17.86 -10.45 -14.33
N ILE A 482 16.68 -10.75 -13.76
CA ILE A 482 15.44 -10.91 -14.51
C ILE A 482 15.11 -9.64 -15.32
N ASN A 483 14.31 -9.79 -16.38
CA ASN A 483 13.84 -8.73 -17.30
C ASN A 483 14.93 -7.98 -18.10
N ARG A 484 16.24 -8.20 -17.87
CA ARG A 484 17.33 -7.56 -18.64
C ARG A 484 17.58 -8.23 -19.99
N ALA A 485 17.96 -7.44 -21.00
CA ALA A 485 18.08 -7.88 -22.39
C ALA A 485 19.05 -9.06 -22.58
N ALA A 486 20.33 -8.89 -22.22
CA ALA A 486 21.36 -9.91 -22.42
C ALA A 486 21.34 -11.03 -21.38
N GLY A 487 21.06 -10.72 -20.11
CA GLY A 487 21.07 -11.70 -19.02
C GLY A 487 19.83 -12.61 -18.98
N TRP A 488 18.68 -12.13 -19.47
CA TRP A 488 17.41 -12.84 -19.34
C TRP A 488 16.65 -12.94 -20.66
N ASN A 489 16.24 -11.82 -21.26
CA ASN A 489 15.24 -11.83 -22.33
C ASN A 489 15.73 -12.56 -23.59
N ILE A 490 16.97 -12.33 -24.01
CA ILE A 490 17.59 -13.01 -25.16
C ILE A 490 17.81 -14.51 -24.87
N PRO A 491 18.57 -14.93 -23.83
CA PRO A 491 18.83 -16.35 -23.62
C PRO A 491 17.57 -17.15 -23.24
N MET A 492 16.70 -16.62 -22.37
CA MET A 492 15.47 -17.34 -22.00
C MET A 492 14.47 -17.37 -23.14
N GLY A 493 14.42 -16.33 -23.98
CA GLY A 493 13.57 -16.30 -25.18
C GLY A 493 13.99 -17.32 -26.24
N LEU A 494 15.31 -17.50 -26.43
CA LEU A 494 15.86 -18.56 -27.28
C LEU A 494 15.55 -19.96 -26.73
N ILE A 495 15.68 -20.16 -25.41
CA ILE A 495 15.33 -21.43 -24.75
C ILE A 495 13.82 -21.71 -24.87
N HIS A 496 12.96 -20.73 -24.55
CA HIS A 496 11.51 -20.84 -24.69
C HIS A 496 11.10 -21.17 -26.14
N ASN A 497 11.73 -20.56 -27.14
CA ASN A 497 11.48 -20.85 -28.55
C ASN A 497 11.99 -22.24 -28.99
N GLN A 498 12.79 -22.94 -28.17
CA GLN A 498 13.22 -24.32 -28.40
C GLN A 498 12.42 -25.35 -27.59
N THR A 499 12.02 -25.02 -26.36
CA THR A 499 11.31 -25.94 -25.44
C THR A 499 9.79 -25.77 -25.43
N ASN A 500 9.29 -24.59 -25.82
CA ASN A 500 7.92 -24.13 -25.60
C ASN A 500 7.44 -24.35 -24.13
N SER A 501 8.35 -24.21 -23.17
CA SER A 501 8.08 -24.35 -21.74
C SER A 501 8.44 -23.07 -20.98
N CYS A 502 7.59 -22.74 -20.02
CA CYS A 502 7.69 -21.59 -19.13
C CYS A 502 8.45 -21.88 -17.82
N GLU A 503 8.82 -23.14 -17.59
CA GLU A 503 9.46 -23.63 -16.37
C GLU A 503 10.98 -23.39 -16.41
N PHE A 504 11.39 -22.12 -16.49
CA PHE A 504 12.81 -21.70 -16.58
C PHE A 504 13.62 -22.16 -15.36
N ASP A 505 12.97 -22.27 -14.20
CA ASP A 505 13.47 -22.82 -12.95
C ASP A 505 13.88 -24.31 -13.03
N LYS A 506 13.39 -25.04 -14.03
CA LYS A 506 13.72 -26.46 -14.27
C LYS A 506 14.65 -26.67 -15.47
N TYR A 507 14.99 -25.63 -16.23
CA TYR A 507 15.92 -25.74 -17.34
C TYR A 507 17.37 -25.82 -16.85
N PHE A 508 17.74 -24.99 -15.87
CA PHE A 508 19.02 -25.05 -15.15
C PHE A 508 18.83 -25.78 -13.81
N SER A 509 19.89 -26.39 -13.27
CA SER A 509 19.80 -27.09 -11.97
C SER A 509 19.84 -26.11 -10.79
N GLU A 510 20.70 -25.10 -10.88
CA GLU A 510 20.84 -23.99 -9.94
C GLU A 510 21.27 -22.75 -10.71
N SER A 511 20.75 -21.57 -10.38
CA SER A 511 21.18 -20.31 -11.01
C SER A 511 21.41 -19.20 -9.99
N CYS A 512 22.02 -18.11 -10.43
CA CYS A 512 21.75 -16.79 -9.86
C CYS A 512 21.13 -15.89 -10.93
N ALA A 513 19.85 -15.57 -10.76
CA ALA A 513 19.09 -14.61 -11.54
C ALA A 513 18.42 -13.59 -10.60
N PRO A 514 19.12 -12.51 -10.23
CA PRO A 514 18.59 -11.50 -9.32
C PRO A 514 17.22 -10.96 -9.74
N GLY A 515 16.30 -10.86 -8.78
CA GLY A 515 14.90 -10.53 -9.01
C GLY A 515 13.95 -11.73 -9.18
N ALA A 516 14.44 -12.98 -9.14
CA ALA A 516 13.61 -14.17 -9.02
C ALA A 516 13.08 -14.36 -7.58
N ASP A 517 12.15 -15.31 -7.37
CA ASP A 517 11.77 -15.75 -6.03
C ASP A 517 12.98 -16.36 -5.32
N VAL A 518 13.28 -15.85 -4.12
CA VAL A 518 14.40 -16.26 -3.26
C VAL A 518 14.36 -17.77 -2.94
N ASN A 519 13.18 -18.38 -2.96
CA ASN A 519 12.98 -19.81 -2.70
C ASN A 519 13.17 -20.70 -3.95
N SER A 520 13.29 -20.12 -5.14
CA SER A 520 13.44 -20.84 -6.40
C SER A 520 14.88 -21.26 -6.69
N SER A 521 15.06 -22.28 -7.55
CA SER A 521 16.36 -22.69 -8.10
C SER A 521 17.11 -21.53 -8.77
N LEU A 522 16.39 -20.55 -9.31
CA LEU A 522 16.92 -19.37 -9.97
C LEU A 522 17.72 -18.45 -9.03
N CYS A 523 17.49 -18.54 -7.72
CA CYS A 523 18.24 -17.80 -6.69
C CYS A 523 19.27 -18.66 -5.94
N ALA A 524 19.40 -19.96 -6.25
CA ALA A 524 20.21 -20.91 -5.49
C ALA A 524 21.68 -20.45 -5.32
N LEU A 525 22.33 -20.00 -6.39
CA LEU A 525 23.74 -19.58 -6.43
C LEU A 525 23.98 -18.15 -5.93
N CYS A 526 22.94 -17.33 -5.78
CA CYS A 526 23.07 -15.95 -5.30
C CYS A 526 23.55 -15.90 -3.84
N VAL A 527 24.30 -14.87 -3.43
CA VAL A 527 24.99 -14.85 -2.12
C VAL A 527 24.69 -13.63 -1.25
N GLY A 528 23.96 -12.64 -1.76
CA GLY A 528 23.60 -11.42 -1.06
C GLY A 528 24.78 -10.47 -0.84
N SER A 529 24.64 -9.61 0.16
CA SER A 529 25.65 -8.61 0.53
C SER A 529 26.76 -9.23 1.38
N PRO A 530 28.05 -9.06 1.01
CA PRO A 530 29.18 -9.49 1.84
C PRO A 530 29.21 -8.83 3.22
N GLU A 531 28.78 -7.57 3.31
CA GLU A 531 28.84 -6.74 4.52
C GLU A 531 27.72 -7.06 5.51
N ALA A 532 26.58 -7.53 5.01
CA ALA A 532 25.38 -7.83 5.79
C ALA A 532 25.15 -9.34 6.00
N GLY A 533 26.21 -10.16 5.94
CA GLY A 533 26.18 -11.58 6.27
C GLY A 533 25.26 -12.45 5.39
N GLY A 534 25.06 -12.06 4.12
CA GLY A 534 24.17 -12.76 3.19
C GLY A 534 22.73 -12.24 3.12
N LEU A 535 22.39 -11.18 3.87
CA LEU A 535 21.14 -10.43 3.64
C LEU A 535 21.11 -9.85 2.22
N ASN A 536 19.91 -9.67 1.67
CA ASN A 536 19.64 -9.26 0.27
C ASN A 536 20.06 -10.29 -0.80
N LYS A 537 20.14 -11.59 -0.46
CA LYS A 537 20.31 -12.67 -1.45
C LYS A 537 19.27 -12.53 -2.58
N CYS A 538 19.75 -12.57 -3.82
CA CYS A 538 18.96 -12.46 -5.05
C CYS A 538 18.29 -11.09 -5.28
N ALA A 539 18.64 -10.03 -4.53
CA ALA A 539 18.09 -8.69 -4.73
C ALA A 539 18.48 -8.10 -6.11
N ALA A 540 17.54 -7.45 -6.79
CA ALA A 540 17.72 -6.88 -8.13
C ALA A 540 18.46 -5.52 -8.14
N ASN A 541 19.51 -5.38 -7.34
CA ASN A 541 20.35 -4.18 -7.20
C ASN A 541 21.76 -4.56 -6.68
N SER A 542 22.67 -3.59 -6.56
CA SER A 542 24.08 -3.85 -6.17
C SER A 542 24.29 -4.38 -4.74
N LYS A 543 23.23 -4.57 -3.94
CA LYS A 543 23.31 -5.30 -2.65
C LYS A 543 23.61 -6.79 -2.86
N GLU A 544 23.31 -7.37 -4.02
CA GLU A 544 23.66 -8.75 -4.38
C GLU A 544 25.01 -8.78 -5.13
N LYS A 545 25.98 -9.52 -4.58
CA LYS A 545 27.34 -9.65 -5.14
C LYS A 545 27.38 -10.13 -6.60
N TYR A 546 26.41 -10.94 -7.03
CA TYR A 546 26.31 -11.44 -8.41
C TYR A 546 25.34 -10.65 -9.31
N TYR A 547 24.92 -9.45 -8.91
CA TYR A 547 24.08 -8.55 -9.74
C TYR A 547 24.85 -7.88 -10.90
N GLY A 548 24.13 -7.59 -11.98
CA GLY A 548 24.64 -6.83 -13.13
C GLY A 548 25.59 -7.62 -14.03
N TYR A 549 26.24 -6.94 -14.96
CA TYR A 549 27.18 -7.58 -15.89
C TYR A 549 28.41 -8.16 -15.16
N THR A 550 29.05 -7.32 -14.34
CA THR A 550 30.21 -7.70 -13.53
C THR A 550 29.90 -8.86 -12.58
N GLY A 551 28.77 -8.81 -11.86
CA GLY A 551 28.38 -9.87 -10.93
C GLY A 551 28.04 -11.20 -11.61
N ALA A 552 27.37 -11.17 -12.77
CA ALA A 552 27.09 -12.39 -13.53
C ALA A 552 28.37 -13.06 -14.07
N PHE A 553 29.36 -12.28 -14.53
CA PHE A 553 30.68 -12.81 -14.91
C PHE A 553 31.47 -13.30 -13.70
N ARG A 554 31.41 -12.60 -12.56
CA ARG A 554 32.01 -13.02 -11.29
C ARG A 554 31.46 -14.35 -10.77
N CYS A 555 30.17 -14.62 -10.96
CA CYS A 555 29.54 -15.90 -10.64
C CYS A 555 30.11 -17.08 -11.47
N LEU A 556 30.54 -16.84 -12.71
CA LEU A 556 31.27 -17.83 -13.53
C LEU A 556 32.73 -17.97 -13.10
N ALA A 557 33.43 -16.85 -12.86
CA ALA A 557 34.83 -16.82 -12.47
C ALA A 557 35.09 -17.40 -11.06
N GLU A 558 34.19 -17.20 -10.11
CA GLU A 558 34.21 -17.81 -8.78
C GLU A 558 33.66 -19.26 -8.76
N ASN A 559 33.51 -19.89 -9.94
CA ASN A 559 33.09 -21.28 -10.15
C ASN A 559 31.76 -21.64 -9.46
N LYS A 560 30.74 -20.76 -9.55
CA LYS A 560 29.37 -21.05 -9.09
C LYS A 560 28.47 -21.53 -10.22
N GLY A 561 28.51 -20.84 -11.35
CA GLY A 561 27.84 -21.25 -12.59
C GLY A 561 28.79 -21.92 -13.59
N ASP A 562 28.21 -22.57 -14.59
CA ASP A 562 28.91 -23.13 -15.77
C ASP A 562 28.87 -22.18 -16.97
N VAL A 563 27.84 -21.33 -17.04
CA VAL A 563 27.62 -20.31 -18.09
C VAL A 563 27.19 -18.98 -17.48
N ALA A 564 27.67 -17.87 -18.05
CA ALA A 564 27.20 -16.51 -17.74
C ALA A 564 26.63 -15.81 -18.97
N PHE A 565 25.51 -15.11 -18.80
CA PHE A 565 24.83 -14.37 -19.86
C PHE A 565 25.05 -12.86 -19.69
N VAL A 566 25.88 -12.24 -20.55
CA VAL A 566 26.40 -10.86 -20.39
C VAL A 566 26.56 -10.12 -21.73
N LYS A 567 26.95 -8.83 -21.71
CA LYS A 567 27.43 -8.11 -22.91
C LYS A 567 28.83 -8.60 -23.28
N HIS A 568 29.15 -8.66 -24.57
CA HIS A 568 30.44 -9.16 -25.08
C HIS A 568 31.68 -8.45 -24.51
N SER A 569 31.59 -7.17 -24.13
CA SER A 569 32.69 -6.43 -23.53
C SER A 569 32.98 -6.80 -22.08
N THR A 570 32.03 -7.41 -21.35
CA THR A 570 32.15 -7.66 -19.90
C THR A 570 33.35 -8.52 -19.49
N VAL A 571 33.75 -9.47 -20.34
CA VAL A 571 34.98 -10.26 -20.07
C VAL A 571 36.19 -9.32 -20.13
N LEU A 572 36.35 -8.58 -21.24
CA LEU A 572 37.46 -7.66 -21.45
C LEU A 572 37.47 -6.49 -20.43
N GLU A 573 36.31 -6.11 -19.89
CA GLU A 573 36.17 -5.12 -18.80
C GLU A 573 36.62 -5.64 -17.42
N ASN A 574 36.84 -6.97 -17.28
CA ASN A 574 37.11 -7.66 -16.01
C ASN A 574 38.27 -8.67 -16.07
N THR A 575 39.02 -8.75 -17.18
CA THR A 575 40.22 -9.58 -17.33
C THR A 575 41.44 -8.72 -17.65
N ASP A 576 42.63 -9.33 -17.71
CA ASP A 576 43.85 -8.73 -18.27
C ASP A 576 44.26 -7.41 -17.58
N GLY A 577 43.96 -7.30 -16.28
CA GLY A 577 44.23 -6.13 -15.44
C GLY A 577 43.19 -4.99 -15.50
N GLN A 578 42.11 -5.11 -16.28
CA GLN A 578 41.10 -4.04 -16.45
C GLN A 578 40.15 -3.88 -15.25
N ASN A 579 40.05 -4.89 -14.38
CA ASN A 579 39.46 -4.76 -13.05
C ASN A 579 40.53 -5.08 -11.98
N GLN A 580 40.69 -4.16 -11.04
CA GLN A 580 41.69 -4.20 -9.96
C GLN A 580 41.17 -4.89 -8.68
N GLU A 581 39.90 -5.34 -8.67
CA GLU A 581 39.37 -6.13 -7.56
C GLU A 581 40.10 -7.47 -7.39
N SER A 582 40.18 -7.94 -6.14
CA SER A 582 40.90 -9.17 -5.75
C SER A 582 40.38 -10.45 -6.40
N TRP A 583 39.13 -10.51 -6.89
CA TRP A 583 38.62 -11.66 -7.64
C TRP A 583 38.98 -11.64 -9.13
N ALA A 584 39.30 -10.46 -9.69
CA ALA A 584 39.49 -10.23 -11.11
C ALA A 584 40.96 -10.08 -11.52
N HIS A 585 41.82 -9.59 -10.62
CA HIS A 585 43.20 -9.15 -10.92
C HIS A 585 44.08 -10.14 -11.70
N ASN A 586 43.86 -11.46 -11.54
CA ASN A 586 44.64 -12.51 -12.22
C ASN A 586 43.87 -13.23 -13.35
N LEU A 587 42.61 -12.85 -13.64
CA LEU A 587 41.83 -13.47 -14.71
C LEU A 587 42.32 -12.99 -16.08
N LYS A 588 42.46 -13.89 -17.05
CA LYS A 588 42.78 -13.51 -18.43
C LYS A 588 41.58 -13.72 -19.36
N SER A 589 41.50 -12.97 -20.45
CA SER A 589 40.48 -13.20 -21.48
C SER A 589 40.69 -14.53 -22.22
N GLU A 590 41.91 -15.09 -22.23
CA GLU A 590 42.21 -16.38 -22.86
C GLU A 590 41.66 -17.61 -22.10
N ASP A 591 41.23 -17.44 -20.85
CA ASP A 591 40.65 -18.49 -20.00
C ASP A 591 39.15 -18.72 -20.27
N PHE A 592 38.52 -17.86 -21.09
CA PHE A 592 37.08 -17.85 -21.37
C PHE A 592 36.78 -17.94 -22.86
N GLU A 593 35.62 -18.50 -23.20
CA GLU A 593 35.13 -18.65 -24.57
C GLU A 593 33.63 -18.35 -24.66
N LEU A 594 33.16 -18.05 -25.87
CA LEU A 594 31.77 -17.79 -26.19
C LEU A 594 31.10 -19.04 -26.77
N LEU A 595 29.87 -19.33 -26.36
CA LEU A 595 29.02 -20.33 -27.01
C LEU A 595 28.25 -19.70 -28.18
N CYS A 596 28.38 -20.32 -29.35
CA CYS A 596 27.70 -19.88 -30.56
C CYS A 596 26.42 -20.71 -30.79
N LEU A 597 25.39 -20.11 -31.40
CA LEU A 597 24.10 -20.78 -31.64
C LEU A 597 24.18 -21.99 -32.59
N ASP A 598 25.23 -22.07 -33.41
CA ASP A 598 25.53 -23.21 -34.28
C ASP A 598 26.26 -24.37 -33.55
N GLY A 599 26.41 -24.27 -32.23
CA GLY A 599 27.08 -25.27 -31.39
C GLY A 599 28.61 -25.19 -31.39
N LYS A 600 29.22 -24.22 -32.09
CA LYS A 600 30.65 -23.93 -31.99
C LYS A 600 30.99 -23.14 -30.72
N ARG A 601 32.29 -23.00 -30.46
CA ARG A 601 32.89 -22.11 -29.47
C ARG A 601 33.84 -21.16 -30.19
N LYS A 602 33.94 -19.91 -29.72
CA LYS A 602 34.89 -18.89 -30.24
C LYS A 602 35.59 -18.13 -29.11
N PRO A 603 36.78 -17.53 -29.35
CA PRO A 603 37.38 -16.57 -28.44
C PRO A 603 36.47 -15.36 -28.16
N VAL A 604 36.60 -14.76 -26.97
CA VAL A 604 35.78 -13.60 -26.55
C VAL A 604 35.96 -12.35 -27.44
N THR A 605 37.05 -12.29 -28.21
CA THR A 605 37.32 -11.23 -29.19
C THR A 605 36.48 -11.33 -30.47
N GLU A 606 35.93 -12.50 -30.79
CA GLU A 606 35.18 -12.78 -32.03
C GLU A 606 33.65 -12.70 -31.85
N ALA A 607 33.17 -11.98 -30.82
CA ALA A 607 31.74 -11.87 -30.49
C ALA A 607 30.84 -11.39 -31.65
N LYS A 608 31.38 -10.64 -32.61
CA LYS A 608 30.63 -10.22 -33.82
C LYS A 608 30.16 -11.42 -34.66
N ASP A 609 30.89 -12.54 -34.63
CA ASP A 609 30.55 -13.77 -35.35
C ASP A 609 29.95 -14.86 -34.43
N CYS A 610 29.96 -14.64 -33.12
CA CYS A 610 29.51 -15.60 -32.12
C CYS A 610 28.81 -14.87 -30.95
N HIS A 611 27.50 -14.71 -31.10
CA HIS A 611 26.62 -14.11 -30.11
C HIS A 611 25.23 -14.73 -30.17
N LEU A 612 24.40 -14.44 -29.17
CA LEU A 612 23.01 -14.92 -29.08
C LEU A 612 22.06 -14.00 -29.85
N ALA A 613 22.21 -12.69 -29.66
CA ALA A 613 21.55 -11.65 -30.45
C ALA A 613 22.27 -10.31 -30.26
N GLN A 614 21.98 -9.35 -31.15
CA GLN A 614 22.30 -7.94 -30.96
C GLN A 614 21.22 -7.30 -30.08
N ALA A 615 21.63 -6.66 -28.99
CA ALA A 615 20.75 -5.94 -28.07
C ALA A 615 20.85 -4.42 -28.32
N PRO A 616 19.76 -3.65 -28.15
CA PRO A 616 19.80 -2.19 -28.22
C PRO A 616 20.55 -1.61 -27.01
N ASN A 617 21.29 -0.51 -27.21
CA ASN A 617 22.03 0.18 -26.15
C ASN A 617 21.12 0.60 -24.98
N HIS A 618 21.72 0.79 -23.81
CA HIS A 618 21.00 1.39 -22.68
C HIS A 618 20.61 2.83 -23.01
N ALA A 619 19.50 3.30 -22.47
CA ALA A 619 18.97 4.61 -22.82
C ALA A 619 18.21 5.27 -21.67
N VAL A 620 18.30 6.60 -21.64
CA VAL A 620 17.57 7.45 -20.70
C VAL A 620 16.11 7.52 -21.11
N VAL A 621 15.20 7.22 -20.18
CA VAL A 621 13.75 7.39 -20.36
C VAL A 621 13.21 8.55 -19.52
N SER A 622 12.10 9.15 -19.96
CA SER A 622 11.37 10.18 -19.21
C SER A 622 9.90 10.22 -19.63
N ARG A 623 9.07 10.99 -18.92
CA ARG A 623 7.71 11.30 -19.37
C ARG A 623 7.76 12.26 -20.58
N PRO A 624 6.80 12.20 -21.53
CA PRO A 624 6.79 13.07 -22.71
C PRO A 624 6.84 14.58 -22.41
N ASP A 625 6.26 15.04 -21.29
CA ASP A 625 6.26 16.45 -20.86
C ASP A 625 7.65 16.94 -20.38
N LYS A 626 8.47 16.04 -19.84
CA LYS A 626 9.83 16.34 -19.34
C LYS A 626 10.93 15.95 -20.33
N ALA A 627 10.68 15.04 -21.27
CA ALA A 627 11.68 14.51 -22.20
C ALA A 627 12.52 15.60 -22.90
N ALA A 628 11.90 16.67 -23.41
CA ALA A 628 12.63 17.76 -24.07
C ALA A 628 13.56 18.53 -23.12
N PHE A 629 13.14 18.72 -21.86
CA PHE A 629 13.92 19.39 -20.81
C PHE A 629 15.05 18.50 -20.30
N VAL A 630 14.76 17.23 -20.01
CA VAL A 630 15.73 16.20 -19.61
C VAL A 630 16.83 16.08 -20.67
N ARG A 631 16.48 16.02 -21.96
CA ARG A 631 17.45 16.02 -23.07
C ARG A 631 18.38 17.22 -23.01
N HIS A 632 17.84 18.43 -22.84
CA HIS A 632 18.65 19.66 -22.81
C HIS A 632 19.62 19.68 -21.63
N ILE A 633 19.17 19.34 -20.43
CA ILE A 633 20.02 19.28 -19.23
C ILE A 633 21.11 18.21 -19.40
N LEU A 634 20.77 16.99 -19.83
CA LEU A 634 21.76 15.91 -19.93
C LEU A 634 22.82 16.14 -21.01
N LEU A 635 22.47 16.78 -22.13
CA LEU A 635 23.46 17.19 -23.13
C LEU A 635 24.44 18.21 -22.54
N ASN A 636 23.94 19.24 -21.84
CA ASN A 636 24.78 20.20 -21.11
C ASN A 636 25.67 19.52 -20.05
N GLN A 637 25.12 18.55 -19.30
CA GLN A 637 25.86 17.86 -18.24
C GLN A 637 26.98 16.94 -18.76
N GLN A 638 26.85 16.34 -19.95
CA GLN A 638 27.98 15.61 -20.55
C GLN A 638 29.04 16.53 -21.18
N ASP A 639 28.67 17.73 -21.64
CA ASP A 639 29.64 18.72 -22.13
C ASP A 639 30.52 19.25 -20.98
N LEU A 640 30.05 19.19 -19.73
CA LEU A 640 30.82 19.45 -18.51
C LEU A 640 31.55 18.19 -17.99
N PHE A 641 30.83 17.09 -17.74
CA PHE A 641 31.29 15.94 -16.94
C PHE A 641 31.42 14.61 -17.70
N GLY A 642 31.21 14.62 -19.02
CA GLY A 642 31.40 13.46 -19.89
C GLY A 642 32.89 13.15 -20.17
N THR A 643 33.16 12.12 -20.96
CA THR A 643 34.54 11.62 -21.22
C THR A 643 35.49 12.68 -21.80
N ASN A 644 34.96 13.67 -22.53
CA ASN A 644 35.70 14.80 -23.10
C ASN A 644 35.20 16.16 -22.56
N GLY A 645 34.50 16.17 -21.42
CA GLY A 645 33.87 17.37 -20.86
C GLY A 645 34.87 18.36 -20.25
N THR A 646 34.48 19.63 -20.09
CA THR A 646 35.39 20.69 -19.60
C THR A 646 35.79 20.55 -18.13
N GLU A 647 34.94 19.92 -17.32
CA GLU A 647 35.06 19.78 -15.86
C GLU A 647 35.14 18.31 -15.41
N TRP A 648 35.54 17.40 -16.32
CA TRP A 648 35.66 15.95 -16.09
C TRP A 648 36.49 15.54 -14.85
N TYR A 649 37.35 16.43 -14.37
CA TYR A 649 38.19 16.24 -13.18
C TYR A 649 37.43 16.49 -11.87
N MET A 650 36.27 17.17 -11.92
CA MET A 650 35.39 17.41 -10.76
C MET A 650 34.39 16.28 -10.58
N PHE A 651 33.86 15.74 -11.68
CA PHE A 651 32.97 14.59 -11.70
C PHE A 651 33.04 13.86 -13.04
N GLN A 652 32.87 12.54 -13.01
CA GLN A 652 32.99 11.66 -14.19
C GLN A 652 31.67 10.92 -14.41
N MET A 653 30.86 11.42 -15.33
CA MET A 653 29.50 10.91 -15.58
C MET A 653 29.50 9.42 -15.99
N PHE A 654 30.43 9.03 -16.88
CA PHE A 654 30.55 7.68 -17.45
C PHE A 654 31.69 6.84 -16.84
N GLN A 655 32.06 7.08 -15.58
CA GLN A 655 32.98 6.21 -14.83
C GLN A 655 32.45 5.97 -13.41
N SER A 656 32.85 4.88 -12.76
CA SER A 656 32.40 4.55 -11.41
C SER A 656 33.39 3.65 -10.66
N LYS A 657 33.30 3.65 -9.32
CA LYS A 657 34.15 2.83 -8.45
C LYS A 657 33.67 1.37 -8.39
N ASN A 658 32.35 1.15 -8.28
CA ASN A 658 31.73 -0.16 -8.08
C ASN A 658 31.16 -0.80 -9.37
N LYS A 659 31.55 -0.27 -10.54
CA LYS A 659 31.13 -0.62 -11.91
C LYS A 659 29.68 -0.25 -12.28
N ASP A 660 29.51 0.27 -13.50
CA ASP A 660 28.22 0.57 -14.18
C ASP A 660 27.18 1.35 -13.33
N LEU A 661 27.61 2.31 -12.48
CA LEU A 661 26.70 3.12 -11.65
C LEU A 661 26.08 4.29 -12.44
N LEU A 662 24.75 4.42 -12.45
CA LEU A 662 23.90 5.39 -13.18
C LEU A 662 23.93 5.30 -14.71
N PHE A 663 25.09 4.98 -15.28
CA PHE A 663 25.39 4.75 -16.69
C PHE A 663 26.49 3.69 -16.77
N THR A 664 26.60 2.98 -17.90
CA THR A 664 27.69 2.00 -18.06
C THR A 664 29.08 2.67 -18.17
N ASP A 665 30.12 2.06 -17.60
CA ASP A 665 31.49 2.64 -17.60
C ASP A 665 32.14 2.65 -18.99
N ASN A 666 31.58 1.91 -19.95
CA ASN A 666 32.03 1.86 -21.34
C ASN A 666 31.29 2.84 -22.27
N ALA A 667 30.40 3.68 -21.72
CA ALA A 667 29.80 4.80 -22.45
C ALA A 667 30.85 5.83 -22.88
N GLU A 668 30.71 6.30 -24.12
CA GLU A 668 31.51 7.36 -24.74
C GLU A 668 30.79 8.71 -24.61
N CYS A 669 29.46 8.69 -24.72
CA CYS A 669 28.56 9.83 -24.61
C CYS A 669 27.09 9.39 -24.50
N LEU A 670 26.20 10.37 -24.33
CA LEU A 670 24.77 10.27 -24.63
C LEU A 670 24.47 10.84 -26.04
N SER A 671 23.81 10.04 -26.88
CA SER A 671 23.38 10.37 -28.24
C SER A 671 21.89 10.70 -28.32
N ASP A 672 21.52 11.66 -29.17
CA ASP A 672 20.11 11.93 -29.48
C ASP A 672 19.50 10.78 -30.30
N VAL A 673 18.18 10.61 -30.18
CA VAL A 673 17.38 9.52 -30.77
C VAL A 673 16.12 10.07 -31.48
N PRO A 674 16.23 11.10 -32.35
CA PRO A 674 15.07 11.84 -32.86
C PRO A 674 14.01 10.94 -33.51
N ASP A 675 14.43 9.98 -34.35
CA ASP A 675 13.53 9.05 -35.03
C ASP A 675 13.07 7.86 -34.16
N LYS A 676 13.70 7.66 -33.00
CA LYS A 676 13.59 6.44 -32.16
C LYS A 676 13.04 6.69 -30.74
N ARG A 677 12.36 7.81 -30.48
CA ARG A 677 11.81 8.14 -29.14
C ARG A 677 10.81 7.12 -28.57
N THR A 678 9.98 6.52 -29.42
CA THR A 678 9.05 5.44 -29.05
C THR A 678 9.80 4.13 -28.86
N TYR A 679 9.57 3.40 -27.76
CA TYR A 679 10.28 2.16 -27.45
C TYR A 679 10.20 1.11 -28.59
N GLU A 680 9.11 1.08 -29.37
CA GLU A 680 9.00 0.15 -30.51
C GLU A 680 10.05 0.40 -31.59
N LYS A 681 10.32 1.68 -31.89
CA LYS A 681 11.35 2.10 -32.86
C LYS A 681 12.77 2.02 -32.29
N TYR A 682 12.91 2.14 -30.97
CA TYR A 682 14.20 2.02 -30.29
C TYR A 682 14.69 0.57 -30.24
N LEU A 683 13.84 -0.34 -29.74
CA LEU A 683 14.17 -1.76 -29.54
C LEU A 683 14.10 -2.57 -30.83
N GLY A 684 13.21 -2.20 -31.76
CA GLY A 684 12.98 -2.92 -33.00
C GLY A 684 12.10 -4.18 -32.85
N PRO A 685 11.47 -4.65 -33.95
CA PRO A 685 10.41 -5.65 -33.90
C PRO A 685 10.85 -7.02 -33.39
N GLU A 686 12.06 -7.48 -33.75
CA GLU A 686 12.54 -8.80 -33.31
C GLU A 686 12.83 -8.85 -31.80
N HIS A 687 13.37 -7.76 -31.20
CA HIS A 687 13.59 -7.70 -29.75
C HIS A 687 12.26 -7.67 -28.98
N ILE A 688 11.27 -6.93 -29.49
CA ILE A 688 9.91 -6.88 -28.94
C ILE A 688 9.25 -8.25 -28.99
N LYS A 689 9.31 -8.93 -30.13
CA LYS A 689 8.76 -10.27 -30.37
C LYS A 689 9.34 -11.32 -29.42
N VAL A 690 10.64 -11.24 -29.09
CA VAL A 690 11.26 -12.09 -28.05
C VAL A 690 10.65 -11.82 -26.68
N ILE A 691 10.55 -10.55 -26.26
CA ILE A 691 9.98 -10.17 -24.96
C ILE A 691 8.47 -10.52 -24.87
N GLU A 692 7.71 -10.29 -25.94
CA GLU A 692 6.27 -10.63 -26.03
C GLU A 692 6.02 -12.15 -26.12
N SER A 693 7.00 -12.95 -26.54
CA SER A 693 6.94 -14.41 -26.41
C SER A 693 7.13 -14.86 -24.95
N LEU A 694 8.13 -14.30 -24.25
CA LEU A 694 8.40 -14.61 -22.83
C LEU A 694 7.28 -14.16 -21.90
N ARG A 695 6.65 -13.02 -22.18
CA ARG A 695 5.56 -12.49 -21.34
C ARG A 695 4.25 -13.29 -21.40
N LYS A 696 4.18 -14.35 -22.21
CA LYS A 696 3.12 -15.36 -22.15
C LYS A 696 3.37 -16.42 -21.05
N CYS A 697 4.63 -16.54 -20.59
CA CYS A 697 5.03 -17.43 -19.52
C CYS A 697 5.00 -16.79 -18.13
N SER A 698 5.02 -15.46 -18.07
CA SER A 698 4.73 -14.74 -16.83
C SER A 698 3.22 -14.73 -16.60
N ASP A 699 2.76 -15.53 -15.64
CA ASP A 699 1.44 -15.34 -15.04
C ASP A 699 1.35 -13.90 -14.45
N VAL A 700 0.14 -13.38 -14.22
CA VAL A 700 -0.11 -11.92 -14.10
C VAL A 700 0.27 -11.34 -12.72
N SER A 701 1.54 -11.50 -12.34
CA SER A 701 2.13 -11.05 -11.08
C SER A 701 3.08 -9.86 -11.27
N GLY A 702 2.55 -8.66 -11.04
CA GLY A 702 3.37 -7.56 -10.52
C GLY A 702 3.98 -6.54 -11.49
N ASN A 703 3.69 -6.55 -12.79
CA ASN A 703 3.99 -5.41 -13.68
C ASN A 703 2.93 -4.29 -13.47
N PRO A 704 3.27 -3.13 -12.87
CA PRO A 704 2.29 -2.07 -12.61
C PRO A 704 1.69 -1.48 -13.90
N CYS A 705 2.44 -1.51 -15.00
CA CYS A 705 2.07 -0.86 -16.25
C CYS A 705 1.11 -1.67 -17.16
N ALA A 706 0.52 -2.76 -16.67
CA ALA A 706 -0.34 -3.64 -17.46
C ALA A 706 -1.61 -2.95 -18.01
N THR A 707 -2.04 -1.83 -17.42
CA THR A 707 -3.20 -1.02 -17.85
C THR A 707 -2.82 0.27 -18.59
N SER A 708 -1.65 0.86 -18.31
CA SER A 708 -1.24 2.17 -18.85
C SER A 708 -1.23 2.21 -20.39
N ASN A 709 -0.85 1.10 -21.04
CA ASN A 709 -0.59 1.05 -22.48
C ASN A 709 -1.83 1.20 -23.40
N GLN A 710 -3.02 1.49 -22.86
CA GLN A 710 -4.19 1.92 -23.66
C GLN A 710 -4.57 3.40 -23.45
N LEU A 711 -4.06 4.06 -22.41
CA LEU A 711 -4.20 5.51 -22.26
C LEU A 711 -3.30 6.27 -23.26
N GLY A 712 -2.15 5.70 -23.64
CA GLY A 712 -1.14 6.36 -24.49
C GLY A 712 -1.34 6.23 -26.00
N SER A 713 -1.55 5.02 -26.54
CA SER A 713 -1.35 4.75 -27.98
C SER A 713 -2.65 4.62 -28.77
N VAL A 714 -2.95 5.63 -29.59
CA VAL A 714 -3.81 5.50 -30.77
C VAL A 714 -2.94 5.75 -31.99
N ARG A 715 -2.85 4.79 -32.92
CA ARG A 715 -2.22 5.03 -34.21
C ARG A 715 -3.03 6.09 -34.97
N ALA A 716 -2.41 7.24 -35.21
CA ALA A 716 -2.80 8.09 -36.32
C ALA A 716 -2.48 7.33 -37.63
N GLN A 717 -3.46 6.59 -38.16
CA GLN A 717 -3.43 6.18 -39.56
C GLN A 717 -3.84 7.39 -40.40
N ASP A 718 -2.85 8.21 -40.75
CA ASP A 718 -3.01 9.20 -41.81
C ASP A 718 -3.38 8.44 -43.10
N SER A 719 -4.64 8.56 -43.52
CA SER A 719 -5.14 8.06 -44.80
C SER A 719 -4.69 8.97 -45.95
N GLY A 720 -3.36 9.13 -46.07
CA GLY A 720 -2.70 9.83 -47.17
C GLY A 720 -2.97 9.12 -48.49
N GLY A 721 -4.00 9.58 -49.20
CA GLY A 721 -4.41 9.03 -50.49
C GLY A 721 -3.26 9.11 -51.51
N LYS A 722 -2.90 7.97 -52.10
CA LYS A 722 -2.10 7.89 -53.31
C LYS A 722 -2.96 7.43 -54.47
N GLU A 723 -2.93 8.21 -55.54
CA GLU A 723 -3.67 7.95 -56.78
C GLU A 723 -2.95 6.92 -57.68
N THR A 724 -3.57 6.66 -58.83
CA THR A 724 -3.06 5.91 -60.01
C THR A 724 -3.06 4.38 -59.89
N PRO A 725 -3.20 3.66 -61.03
CA PRO A 725 -4.22 3.87 -62.06
C PRO A 725 -5.02 2.57 -62.35
N GLY A 726 -6.23 2.72 -62.92
CA GLY A 726 -7.18 1.60 -63.02
C GLY A 726 -7.08 0.71 -64.26
N ALA A 727 -7.81 -0.40 -64.24
CA ALA A 727 -8.06 -1.26 -65.40
C ALA A 727 -9.50 -1.85 -65.40
N GLN A 728 -10.24 -1.56 -66.48
CA GLN A 728 -11.28 -2.36 -67.14
C GLN A 728 -12.42 -3.02 -66.32
N ALA A 729 -13.64 -2.54 -66.57
CA ALA A 729 -14.91 -3.29 -66.44
C ALA A 729 -15.07 -4.29 -67.64
N PRO A 730 -16.11 -5.15 -67.75
CA PRO A 730 -17.53 -4.75 -67.85
C PRO A 730 -18.50 -5.79 -67.17
N PRO A 731 -19.81 -5.98 -67.53
CA PRO A 731 -20.86 -5.40 -66.68
C PRO A 731 -22.15 -6.24 -66.44
N SER A 732 -23.07 -5.63 -65.68
CA SER A 732 -24.53 -5.61 -65.88
C SER A 732 -25.45 -6.72 -65.34
N GLN A 733 -26.73 -6.33 -65.21
CA GLN A 733 -27.96 -7.11 -65.05
C GLN A 733 -28.29 -7.68 -63.64
N LEU A 734 -29.55 -7.90 -63.26
CA LEU A 734 -30.84 -7.17 -63.44
C LEU A 734 -31.90 -7.93 -62.61
N GLN A 735 -33.03 -7.29 -62.24
CA GLN A 735 -34.31 -7.94 -61.88
C GLN A 735 -34.35 -8.88 -60.63
N SER A 736 -35.50 -9.27 -60.06
CA SER A 736 -36.78 -8.54 -59.86
C SER A 736 -37.75 -9.29 -58.91
N SER A 737 -38.49 -8.53 -58.08
CA SER A 737 -39.89 -8.73 -57.65
C SER A 737 -40.51 -10.13 -57.39
N ALA A 738 -40.95 -10.37 -56.14
CA ALA A 738 -42.28 -10.87 -55.72
C ALA A 738 -42.24 -11.15 -54.19
N LEU A 739 -43.07 -10.62 -53.28
CA LEU A 739 -44.39 -9.98 -53.30
C LEU A 739 -45.58 -10.96 -53.46
N ARG A 740 -46.04 -11.54 -52.33
CA ARG A 740 -47.43 -12.00 -52.11
C ARG A 740 -47.87 -11.87 -50.65
N ASP A 741 -49.05 -11.27 -50.51
CA ASP A 741 -49.90 -11.02 -49.34
C ASP A 741 -51.36 -10.98 -49.91
N PRO A 742 -52.49 -10.81 -49.19
CA PRO A 742 -52.86 -11.09 -47.79
C PRO A 742 -54.02 -12.11 -47.68
N ARG A 743 -54.64 -12.22 -46.48
CA ARG A 743 -56.10 -12.37 -46.15
C ARG A 743 -56.41 -13.52 -45.18
N LYS A 744 -57.43 -13.47 -44.29
CA LYS A 744 -58.22 -12.36 -43.67
C LYS A 744 -59.05 -12.94 -42.49
N THR A 745 -59.38 -12.10 -41.49
CA THR A 745 -60.60 -12.10 -40.63
C THR A 745 -61.24 -13.42 -40.11
N SER A 746 -61.44 -13.55 -38.79
CA SER A 746 -62.79 -13.44 -38.15
C SER A 746 -62.82 -13.72 -36.62
N ARG A 747 -63.56 -12.90 -35.86
CA ARG A 747 -64.23 -13.24 -34.57
C ARG A 747 -65.56 -14.01 -34.87
N PRO A 748 -66.36 -14.61 -33.93
CA PRO A 748 -66.50 -14.25 -32.50
C PRO A 748 -66.93 -15.34 -31.44
N ASN A 749 -67.02 -14.87 -30.18
CA ASN A 749 -68.12 -15.09 -29.19
C ASN A 749 -68.21 -16.27 -28.19
N LYS A 750 -68.64 -15.87 -26.97
CA LYS A 750 -69.47 -16.54 -25.93
C LYS A 750 -68.88 -17.59 -24.96
N GLY A 751 -69.22 -17.41 -23.68
CA GLY A 751 -69.12 -18.36 -22.56
C GLY A 751 -69.37 -17.62 -21.22
N LEU A 752 -70.34 -18.05 -20.39
CA LEU A 752 -70.73 -17.35 -19.14
C LEU A 752 -71.43 -18.28 -18.12
N SER A 753 -70.87 -18.39 -16.92
CA SER A 753 -71.45 -18.97 -15.67
C SER A 753 -70.43 -18.70 -14.54
N GLN A 754 -70.70 -18.12 -13.35
CA GLN A 754 -71.78 -18.23 -12.36
C GLN A 754 -71.96 -19.63 -11.73
N GLY A 755 -71.92 -19.69 -10.40
CA GLY A 755 -72.25 -20.86 -9.58
C GLY A 755 -71.44 -20.95 -8.28
N LEU A 756 -72.07 -20.67 -7.12
CA LEU A 756 -71.58 -21.12 -5.81
C LEU A 756 -72.14 -22.51 -5.51
N VAL A 757 -71.47 -23.28 -4.63
CA VAL A 757 -72.09 -24.02 -3.51
C VAL A 757 -71.00 -24.56 -2.57
N GLU A 758 -71.31 -24.66 -1.27
CA GLU A 758 -70.42 -25.16 -0.22
C GLU A 758 -70.69 -26.64 0.12
N THR A 759 -69.64 -27.42 0.39
CA THR A 759 -69.57 -28.50 1.41
C THR A 759 -68.09 -28.88 1.58
N ALA A 760 -67.39 -28.74 2.73
CA ALA A 760 -67.63 -29.19 4.11
C ALA A 760 -67.09 -30.61 4.42
N SER A 761 -65.94 -30.69 5.10
CA SER A 761 -65.65 -31.74 6.11
C SER A 761 -64.46 -31.38 7.02
N SER A 762 -64.77 -30.77 8.17
CA SER A 762 -64.05 -30.84 9.47
C SER A 762 -62.53 -31.05 9.52
N SER A 763 -61.80 -30.01 9.92
CA SER A 763 -60.59 -30.13 10.75
C SER A 763 -60.94 -30.61 12.16
N GLY A 764 -60.02 -31.31 12.84
CA GLY A 764 -60.05 -31.48 14.31
C GLY A 764 -59.48 -30.25 15.04
N ALA A 765 -60.00 -29.92 16.23
CA ALA A 765 -59.68 -28.70 16.96
C ALA A 765 -59.79 -28.87 18.50
N VAL A 766 -59.66 -27.76 19.25
CA VAL A 766 -59.83 -27.61 20.73
C VAL A 766 -58.63 -28.18 21.53
N ALA A 767 -57.72 -27.38 22.12
CA ALA A 767 -57.82 -26.40 23.23
C ALA A 767 -58.04 -27.10 24.61
N ALA A 768 -57.09 -27.05 25.57
CA ALA A 768 -56.69 -25.95 26.48
C ALA A 768 -57.45 -25.93 27.83
N ALA A 769 -56.73 -25.82 28.96
CA ALA A 769 -57.28 -25.54 30.32
C ALA A 769 -56.17 -25.06 31.30
N MET A 770 -56.55 -24.41 32.42
CA MET A 770 -55.63 -23.92 33.48
C MET A 770 -55.93 -24.51 34.88
N ALA A 771 -54.90 -24.66 35.74
CA ALA A 771 -54.97 -24.95 37.18
C ALA A 771 -53.58 -24.76 37.87
N THR A 772 -53.39 -24.54 39.18
CA THR A 772 -54.16 -23.84 40.26
C THR A 772 -53.26 -23.54 41.48
N VAL A 773 -53.42 -22.36 42.10
CA VAL A 773 -53.37 -22.08 43.58
C VAL A 773 -52.15 -22.54 44.45
N ALA A 774 -51.35 -21.55 44.91
CA ALA A 774 -50.88 -21.25 46.30
C ALA A 774 -50.20 -22.35 47.21
N LEU A 775 -49.49 -22.07 48.33
CA LEU A 775 -49.13 -20.87 49.11
C LEU A 775 -47.99 -21.21 50.11
N LEU A 776 -47.01 -20.31 50.41
CA LEU A 776 -46.38 -20.13 51.76
C LEU A 776 -45.25 -19.06 51.79
N GLY A 777 -45.01 -18.44 52.97
CA GLY A 777 -43.76 -17.75 53.34
C GLY A 777 -43.72 -16.21 53.25
N ILE A 778 -43.71 -15.50 54.41
CA ILE A 778 -43.75 -14.02 54.49
C ILE A 778 -42.46 -13.39 55.09
N CYS A 779 -41.91 -12.38 54.39
CA CYS A 779 -41.28 -11.13 54.90
C CYS A 779 -40.74 -10.31 53.69
N SER A 780 -40.53 -8.98 53.70
CA SER A 780 -41.07 -7.84 54.47
C SER A 780 -40.79 -6.55 53.66
N ARG A 781 -41.67 -5.55 53.57
CA ARG A 781 -41.86 -4.37 54.47
C ARG A 781 -40.55 -3.60 54.76
N ARG A 782 -40.41 -2.28 54.53
CA ARG A 782 -41.33 -1.12 54.27
C ARG A 782 -40.63 -0.08 53.34
N LEU A 783 -41.25 0.98 52.77
CA LEU A 783 -42.61 1.32 52.26
C LEU A 783 -42.54 2.72 51.54
N LEU A 784 -43.48 2.99 50.61
CA LEU A 784 -44.00 4.31 50.17
C LEU A 784 -43.12 5.33 49.42
N GLY A 785 -43.79 6.10 48.56
CA GLY A 785 -43.42 7.43 48.07
C GLY A 785 -44.66 8.17 47.54
N ALA A 786 -44.64 9.52 47.44
CA ALA A 786 -45.68 10.29 46.74
C ALA A 786 -45.31 11.77 46.44
N ALA A 787 -45.50 12.15 45.16
CA ALA A 787 -45.94 13.44 44.60
C ALA A 787 -45.72 14.81 45.30
N ARG A 788 -45.29 15.80 44.49
CA ARG A 788 -46.08 17.03 44.21
C ARG A 788 -45.63 17.72 42.89
N LYS A 789 -46.42 18.70 42.42
CA LYS A 789 -46.30 19.42 41.13
C LYS A 789 -46.46 20.94 41.34
N VAL A 790 -45.76 21.76 40.55
CA VAL A 790 -46.23 22.99 39.84
C VAL A 790 -46.81 24.14 40.72
N PRO A 791 -46.29 25.40 40.63
CA PRO A 791 -46.72 26.34 39.59
C PRO A 791 -45.61 27.23 38.98
N ALA A 792 -46.00 28.20 38.14
CA ALA A 792 -45.13 29.03 37.28
C ALA A 792 -45.46 30.55 37.38
N ALA A 793 -44.79 31.36 36.54
CA ALA A 793 -44.78 32.84 36.50
C ALA A 793 -43.96 33.49 37.66
N ALA A 794 -43.44 34.72 37.54
CA ALA A 794 -43.63 35.77 36.52
C ALA A 794 -42.33 36.57 36.22
N SER A 795 -42.45 37.59 35.35
CA SER A 795 -41.39 38.50 34.88
C SER A 795 -41.02 39.63 35.85
N LEU A 796 -39.75 40.07 35.86
CA LEU A 796 -39.18 41.41 36.14
C LEU A 796 -37.66 41.31 35.87
N ARG A 797 -36.91 42.19 35.17
CA ARG A 797 -36.97 43.62 34.79
C ARG A 797 -36.40 44.63 35.81
N TRP A 798 -35.07 44.82 35.73
CA TRP A 798 -34.38 46.13 35.63
C TRP A 798 -34.34 47.10 36.83
N SER A 799 -33.22 47.10 37.56
CA SER A 799 -32.51 48.29 38.10
C SER A 799 -31.10 47.85 38.58
N SER A 800 -29.96 48.53 38.43
CA SER A 800 -29.52 49.90 38.06
C SER A 800 -29.57 51.00 39.13
N SER A 801 -28.39 51.36 39.68
CA SER A 801 -28.04 52.67 40.29
C SER A 801 -26.55 52.66 40.69
N THR A 802 -25.63 53.43 40.06
CA THR A 802 -25.10 54.77 40.49
C THR A 802 -24.41 54.79 41.87
N THR A 803 -23.35 55.56 42.16
CA THR A 803 -22.83 56.87 41.66
C THR A 803 -21.28 56.85 41.58
N GLY A 804 -20.52 57.88 41.17
CA GLY A 804 -20.76 59.26 40.70
C GLY A 804 -19.42 59.96 40.34
N ALA A 805 -19.43 61.15 39.72
CA ALA A 805 -18.24 61.82 39.17
C ALA A 805 -18.06 63.30 39.62
N VAL A 806 -16.84 63.85 39.52
CA VAL A 806 -16.46 65.26 39.82
C VAL A 806 -15.41 65.78 38.79
N VAL A 807 -15.31 67.10 38.58
CA VAL A 807 -14.85 67.76 37.32
C VAL A 807 -13.87 68.93 37.57
N ALA A 808 -12.86 69.27 36.72
CA ALA A 808 -12.15 68.51 35.67
C ALA A 808 -10.83 69.15 35.11
N PRO A 809 -10.72 70.46 34.74
CA PRO A 809 -9.79 70.87 33.65
C PRO A 809 -8.72 71.94 34.05
N PRO A 810 -7.78 72.40 33.17
CA PRO A 810 -7.48 72.07 31.75
C PRO A 810 -5.97 71.62 31.57
N ALA A 811 -5.21 71.68 30.45
CA ALA A 811 -5.38 72.16 29.06
C ALA A 811 -4.44 71.48 28.00
N VAL A 812 -4.98 71.28 26.78
CA VAL A 812 -4.39 71.50 25.42
C VAL A 812 -2.84 71.59 25.23
N ARG A 813 -2.21 70.62 24.52
CA ARG A 813 -1.87 70.69 23.04
C ARG A 813 -0.79 69.66 22.57
N LYS A 814 -1.16 68.69 21.70
CA LYS A 814 -0.42 68.23 20.47
C LYS A 814 -1.08 66.97 19.85
N ARG A 815 -0.83 66.72 18.55
CA ARG A 815 -1.29 65.51 17.82
C ARG A 815 -0.27 64.38 17.92
N PRO A 816 -0.68 63.12 18.11
CA PRO A 816 0.12 61.95 17.71
C PRO A 816 0.09 61.75 16.18
N ARG A 817 1.10 61.04 15.65
CA ARG A 817 0.98 60.30 14.38
C ARG A 817 0.64 58.83 14.70
N THR A 818 0.18 58.10 13.70
CA THR A 818 -0.24 56.69 13.76
C THR A 818 0.88 55.74 14.23
N PRO A 819 0.65 54.91 15.26
CA PRO A 819 1.34 53.63 15.43
C PRO A 819 0.80 52.59 14.44
N GLU A 820 1.49 51.46 14.30
CA GLU A 820 1.07 50.34 13.45
C GLU A 820 -0.19 49.64 13.96
N VAL A 821 -1.02 49.16 13.03
CA VAL A 821 -2.08 48.19 13.30
C VAL A 821 -1.51 46.81 13.00
N VAL A 822 -1.07 46.12 14.05
CA VAL A 822 -0.85 44.67 14.02
C VAL A 822 -2.22 44.01 13.94
N TRP A 823 -2.42 43.13 12.96
CA TRP A 823 -3.64 42.33 12.83
C TRP A 823 -3.52 41.03 13.64
N PRO A 824 -4.64 40.41 14.07
CA PRO A 824 -4.59 39.22 14.92
C PRO A 824 -3.94 38.02 14.23
N GLU A 825 -3.17 37.27 15.00
CA GLU A 825 -2.76 35.89 14.66
C GLU A 825 -3.88 34.95 15.15
N ASP A 826 -4.61 34.36 14.20
CA ASP A 826 -5.58 33.27 14.42
C ASP A 826 -4.92 31.91 14.07
N PRO A 827 -5.44 30.77 14.58
CA PRO A 827 -4.59 29.69 15.06
C PRO A 827 -4.06 28.70 14.02
N GLU A 828 -2.93 28.06 14.36
CA GLU A 828 -2.39 26.87 13.70
C GLU A 828 -3.22 25.63 14.09
N GLU A 829 -3.64 24.81 13.11
CA GLU A 829 -4.40 23.57 13.33
C GLU A 829 -3.48 22.35 13.59
N GLU A 830 -3.99 21.37 14.35
CA GLU A 830 -3.19 20.24 14.86
C GLU A 830 -3.03 19.09 13.85
N ASP A 831 -1.79 18.72 13.51
CA ASP A 831 -1.47 17.56 12.66
C ASP A 831 -1.78 16.21 13.35
N ILE A 832 -2.93 15.60 13.00
CA ILE A 832 -3.32 14.28 13.51
C ILE A 832 -2.57 13.18 12.74
N ASN A 833 -1.47 12.70 13.32
CA ASN A 833 -0.61 11.67 12.74
C ASN A 833 -1.29 10.27 12.75
N PHE A 834 -1.45 9.67 11.57
CA PHE A 834 -2.23 8.45 11.32
C PHE A 834 -1.30 7.27 10.93
N TYR A 835 -1.79 6.03 11.08
CA TYR A 835 -1.02 4.76 10.92
C TYR A 835 0.08 4.56 12.00
N GLU A 836 0.44 3.35 12.43
CA GLU A 836 0.18 2.00 11.91
C GLU A 836 -0.78 1.17 12.80
N LYS A 837 -1.50 0.19 12.23
CA LYS A 837 -2.04 -0.96 12.97
C LYS A 837 -1.31 -2.24 12.54
N ASN A 838 -1.00 -3.10 13.50
CA ASN A 838 -0.10 -4.25 13.36
C ASN A 838 -0.68 -5.36 12.45
N PRO A 839 0.09 -5.94 11.50
CA PRO A 839 -0.34 -7.11 10.71
C PRO A 839 -0.67 -8.38 11.53
N ASP A 840 -0.13 -8.56 12.74
CA ASP A 840 -0.37 -9.78 13.57
C ASP A 840 -1.75 -9.83 14.27
N PHE A 841 -2.76 -9.08 13.80
CA PHE A 841 -4.05 -8.98 14.48
C PHE A 841 -4.98 -10.17 14.20
N HIS A 842 -5.10 -11.09 15.15
CA HIS A 842 -5.97 -12.29 15.04
C HIS A 842 -7.34 -12.15 15.72
N GLY A 843 -7.68 -10.94 16.19
CA GLY A 843 -9.07 -10.53 16.42
C GLY A 843 -9.62 -10.69 17.84
N TYR A 844 -8.82 -11.05 18.85
CA TYR A 844 -9.32 -11.20 20.23
C TYR A 844 -8.89 -10.08 21.19
N HIS A 845 -7.83 -9.31 20.91
CA HIS A 845 -7.45 -8.11 21.66
C HIS A 845 -6.55 -7.15 20.85
N GLU A 846 -6.57 -5.85 21.15
CA GLU A 846 -5.67 -4.85 20.54
C GLU A 846 -4.22 -4.87 21.08
N ASP A 847 -3.85 -5.90 21.87
CA ASP A 847 -2.50 -6.08 22.41
C ASP A 847 -1.96 -7.43 21.90
N PRO A 848 -0.89 -7.46 21.07
CA PRO A 848 -0.40 -8.70 20.48
C PRO A 848 0.19 -9.68 21.50
N LEU A 849 0.61 -9.21 22.69
CA LEU A 849 0.99 -10.11 23.78
C LEU A 849 -0.24 -10.77 24.39
N VAL A 850 -1.36 -10.05 24.53
CA VAL A 850 -2.63 -10.62 25.00
C VAL A 850 -3.19 -11.60 23.96
N ASP A 851 -3.16 -11.28 22.67
CA ASP A 851 -3.59 -12.20 21.60
C ASP A 851 -2.73 -13.47 21.58
N LEU A 852 -1.40 -13.35 21.68
CA LEU A 852 -0.49 -14.51 21.76
C LEU A 852 -0.71 -15.36 23.03
N TRP A 853 -1.00 -14.73 24.18
CA TRP A 853 -1.35 -15.46 25.40
C TRP A 853 -2.73 -16.13 25.31
N ASN A 854 -3.71 -15.49 24.68
CA ASN A 854 -5.04 -16.04 24.43
C ASN A 854 -4.96 -17.24 23.49
N MET A 855 -4.25 -17.13 22.36
CA MET A 855 -4.03 -18.23 21.41
C MET A 855 -3.32 -19.42 22.09
N ARG A 856 -2.30 -19.16 22.91
CA ARG A 856 -1.63 -20.20 23.70
C ARG A 856 -2.54 -20.81 24.76
N ALA A 857 -3.40 -20.03 25.41
CA ALA A 857 -4.36 -20.52 26.39
C ALA A 857 -5.44 -21.39 25.72
N VAL A 858 -6.02 -20.95 24.60
CA VAL A 858 -7.01 -21.70 23.82
C VAL A 858 -6.41 -23.01 23.30
N PHE A 859 -5.19 -22.99 22.75
CA PHE A 859 -4.50 -24.21 22.32
C PHE A 859 -4.25 -25.17 23.50
N PHE A 860 -3.71 -24.68 24.62
CA PHE A 860 -3.37 -25.53 25.77
C PHE A 860 -4.61 -26.09 26.49
N VAL A 861 -5.67 -25.28 26.63
CA VAL A 861 -6.97 -25.72 27.16
C VAL A 861 -7.61 -26.72 26.20
N GLY A 862 -7.60 -26.46 24.89
CA GLY A 862 -8.13 -27.36 23.86
C GLY A 862 -7.46 -28.74 23.92
N VAL A 863 -6.13 -28.80 23.82
CA VAL A 863 -5.36 -30.05 23.92
C VAL A 863 -5.61 -30.77 25.24
N SER A 864 -5.69 -30.04 26.36
CA SER A 864 -6.03 -30.62 27.67
C SER A 864 -7.43 -31.22 27.71
N LEU A 865 -8.43 -30.54 27.12
CA LEU A 865 -9.80 -31.04 26.99
C LEU A 865 -9.86 -32.28 26.09
N THR A 866 -9.15 -32.28 24.96
CA THR A 866 -9.06 -33.45 24.07
C THR A 866 -8.37 -34.62 24.75
N MET A 867 -7.31 -34.41 25.54
CA MET A 867 -6.67 -35.48 26.32
C MET A 867 -7.58 -36.03 27.42
N VAL A 868 -8.28 -35.17 28.18
CA VAL A 868 -9.17 -35.61 29.27
C VAL A 868 -10.42 -36.32 28.72
N LEU A 869 -11.03 -35.82 27.65
CA LEU A 869 -12.15 -36.49 26.97
C LEU A 869 -11.68 -37.76 26.26
N GLY A 870 -10.50 -37.78 25.65
CA GLY A 870 -9.91 -38.97 25.04
C GLY A 870 -9.63 -40.08 26.05
N PHE A 871 -9.02 -39.76 27.20
CA PHE A 871 -8.78 -40.73 28.27
C PHE A 871 -10.07 -41.21 28.93
N THR A 872 -11.06 -40.35 29.16
CA THR A 872 -12.34 -40.78 29.73
C THR A 872 -13.17 -41.61 28.74
N PHE A 873 -13.10 -41.30 27.43
CA PHE A 873 -13.69 -42.15 26.39
C PHE A 873 -13.00 -43.52 26.34
N LEU A 874 -11.67 -43.57 26.27
CA LEU A 874 -10.89 -44.82 26.30
C LEU A 874 -11.17 -45.66 27.56
N ALA A 875 -11.34 -45.02 28.72
CA ALA A 875 -11.66 -45.70 29.98
C ALA A 875 -13.10 -46.24 30.07
N TYR A 876 -14.03 -45.71 29.25
CA TYR A 876 -15.43 -46.15 29.15
C TYR A 876 -15.73 -47.01 27.91
N LEU A 877 -14.73 -47.31 27.07
CA LEU A 877 -14.88 -48.33 26.02
C LEU A 877 -15.01 -49.73 26.65
N PRO A 878 -16.00 -50.54 26.25
CA PRO A 878 -16.36 -51.78 26.96
C PRO A 878 -15.30 -52.91 26.91
N ASP A 879 -14.26 -52.80 26.08
CA ASP A 879 -13.07 -53.68 26.13
C ASP A 879 -11.77 -52.90 25.84
N TYR A 880 -11.44 -51.91 26.69
CA TYR A 880 -10.19 -51.13 26.56
C TYR A 880 -8.88 -51.95 26.67
N LYS A 881 -8.98 -53.26 26.96
CA LYS A 881 -7.86 -54.20 27.04
C LYS A 881 -7.85 -55.25 25.91
N LEU A 882 -8.77 -55.15 24.94
CA LEU A 882 -8.93 -56.06 23.81
C LEU A 882 -8.97 -57.54 24.20
N LYS A 883 -9.44 -57.86 25.42
CA LYS A 883 -9.39 -59.21 26.00
C LYS A 883 -10.50 -60.13 25.53
N GLU A 884 -11.64 -59.59 25.12
CA GLU A 884 -12.69 -60.37 24.46
C GLU A 884 -12.43 -60.47 22.96
N TRP A 885 -11.92 -59.39 22.33
CA TRP A 885 -11.52 -59.44 20.92
C TRP A 885 -10.41 -60.46 20.69
N ALA A 886 -9.28 -60.37 21.42
CA ALA A 886 -8.16 -61.31 21.26
C ALA A 886 -8.53 -62.77 21.63
N ARG A 887 -9.58 -62.98 22.44
CA ARG A 887 -10.11 -64.33 22.70
C ARG A 887 -10.89 -64.85 21.49
N ARG A 888 -11.78 -64.05 20.91
CA ARG A 888 -12.55 -64.44 19.71
C ARG A 888 -11.64 -64.70 18.51
N GLU A 889 -10.62 -63.86 18.29
CA GLU A 889 -9.65 -64.07 17.22
C GLU A 889 -8.83 -65.36 17.43
N ALA A 890 -8.45 -65.69 18.67
CA ALA A 890 -7.78 -66.95 18.99
C ALA A 890 -8.70 -68.18 18.86
N GLU A 891 -9.98 -68.05 19.21
CA GLU A 891 -10.99 -69.10 19.02
C GLU A 891 -11.26 -69.35 17.53
N LEU A 892 -11.30 -68.30 16.70
CA LEU A 892 -11.40 -68.40 15.23
C LEU A 892 -10.16 -69.08 14.62
N GLN A 893 -8.95 -68.64 14.99
CA GLN A 893 -7.70 -69.27 14.52
C GLN A 893 -7.55 -70.72 15.00
N SER A 894 -8.16 -71.09 16.11
CA SER A 894 -8.21 -72.48 16.58
C SER A 894 -9.15 -73.38 15.77
N LEU A 895 -10.16 -72.81 15.10
CA LEU A 895 -11.18 -73.56 14.34
C LEU A 895 -10.79 -73.80 12.87
N GLU A 896 -9.99 -72.94 12.25
CA GLU A 896 -9.54 -73.14 10.85
C GLU A 896 -8.24 -73.95 10.73
N GLY A 897 -7.52 -74.18 11.83
CA GLY A 897 -6.15 -74.75 11.85
C GLY A 897 -6.01 -76.28 11.68
N HIS A 898 -7.04 -77.02 11.24
CA HIS A 898 -7.05 -78.50 11.30
C HIS A 898 -6.91 -79.25 9.95
N VAL A 899 -6.38 -78.60 8.91
CA VAL A 899 -6.05 -79.24 7.61
C VAL A 899 -4.61 -78.88 7.19
N PHE A 900 -3.85 -79.87 6.72
CA PHE A 900 -2.44 -79.80 6.26
C PHE A 900 -1.41 -79.38 7.33
N LEU A 901 -0.74 -80.28 8.07
CA LEU A 901 0.16 -81.41 7.75
C LEU A 901 1.56 -81.05 7.17
N LEU A 902 2.58 -81.47 7.94
CA LEU A 902 3.85 -82.09 7.50
C LEU A 902 4.93 -81.27 6.76
N ARG A 903 5.76 -80.53 7.53
CA ARG A 903 7.22 -80.79 7.69
C ARG A 903 7.80 -79.85 8.77
N ARG A 904 8.11 -80.32 10.00
CA ARG A 904 9.31 -81.06 10.44
C ARG A 904 10.66 -80.36 10.21
N HIS A 905 11.17 -79.78 11.31
CA HIS A 905 12.58 -79.75 11.78
C HIS A 905 13.72 -79.42 10.82
N CYS A 906 14.41 -78.32 11.13
CA CYS A 906 15.88 -78.25 11.17
C CYS A 906 16.31 -77.40 12.40
N SER A 907 17.59 -77.48 12.81
CA SER A 907 18.30 -76.82 13.93
C SER A 907 17.58 -75.76 14.78
N MET A 908 17.48 -75.91 16.10
CA MET A 908 18.54 -75.86 17.16
C MET A 908 19.13 -74.46 17.42
N MET A 909 19.14 -74.10 18.71
CA MET A 909 20.03 -73.17 19.42
C MET A 909 20.28 -71.76 18.83
N VAL A 910 19.91 -70.76 19.62
CA VAL A 910 20.88 -70.00 20.43
C VAL A 910 20.13 -69.46 21.66
N SER A 911 20.68 -69.68 22.86
CA SER A 911 20.23 -68.98 24.08
C SER A 911 20.83 -67.59 24.11
N ALA A 912 20.20 -66.63 24.79
CA ALA A 912 20.79 -65.33 25.02
C ALA A 912 22.11 -65.47 25.82
N GLU A 913 23.18 -64.85 25.31
CA GLU A 913 24.17 -64.22 26.18
C GLU A 913 23.81 -62.73 26.27
N ALA A 914 24.00 -62.16 27.46
CA ALA A 914 23.69 -60.78 27.78
C ALA A 914 24.90 -60.12 28.42
N GLU A 915 24.88 -58.78 28.43
CA GLU A 915 25.78 -57.90 29.17
C GLU A 915 27.27 -57.91 28.79
N GLN A 916 27.77 -56.74 28.41
CA GLN A 916 28.88 -56.16 29.15
C GLN A 916 28.64 -54.67 29.42
N MET A 917 28.63 -54.33 30.72
CA MET A 917 29.03 -53.05 31.32
C MET A 917 28.22 -51.77 30.93
N GLY A 918 27.62 -51.03 31.86
CA GLY A 918 27.46 -51.25 33.30
C GLY A 918 27.23 -49.97 34.11
N VAL A 919 27.31 -50.10 35.44
CA VAL A 919 27.41 -49.03 36.46
C VAL A 919 26.15 -48.17 36.70
N GLY A 920 25.32 -48.66 37.63
CA GLY A 920 25.30 -48.09 39.00
C GLY A 920 24.48 -46.81 39.25
N GLY A 921 23.40 -46.94 40.03
CA GLY A 921 22.61 -45.80 40.50
C GLY A 921 21.39 -46.12 41.37
N GLY A 922 21.41 -47.22 42.14
CA GLY A 922 20.23 -47.68 42.90
C GLY A 922 20.12 -47.09 44.31
N THR A 923 19.03 -46.36 44.60
CA THR A 923 18.54 -46.15 45.99
C THR A 923 17.05 -45.73 46.12
N PHE A 924 16.15 -46.10 45.18
CA PHE A 924 14.70 -45.84 45.36
C PHE A 924 13.71 -46.97 44.97
N GLN A 925 14.20 -48.09 44.43
CA GLN A 925 13.34 -49.16 43.92
C GLN A 925 12.42 -49.84 44.96
N PRO A 926 12.88 -50.26 46.16
CA PRO A 926 12.05 -51.05 47.08
C PRO A 926 10.91 -50.25 47.72
N HIS A 927 10.95 -48.91 47.68
CA HIS A 927 9.86 -48.07 48.19
C HIS A 927 8.70 -47.97 47.18
N LEU A 928 9.01 -48.01 45.87
CA LEU A 928 8.03 -47.87 44.80
C LEU A 928 7.06 -49.06 44.72
N ASP A 929 7.55 -50.30 44.84
CA ASP A 929 6.66 -51.48 44.76
C ASP A 929 5.78 -51.66 46.00
N SER A 930 6.19 -51.15 47.17
CA SER A 930 5.33 -51.03 48.36
C SER A 930 4.21 -50.01 48.15
N LEU A 931 4.52 -48.80 47.65
CA LEU A 931 3.51 -47.80 47.28
C LEU A 931 2.56 -48.29 46.17
N ARG A 932 3.07 -49.11 45.25
CA ARG A 932 2.29 -49.73 44.18
C ARG A 932 1.20 -50.68 44.71
N GLN A 933 1.49 -51.47 45.74
CA GLN A 933 0.51 -52.36 46.35
C GLN A 933 -0.59 -51.58 47.10
N GLU A 934 -0.26 -50.55 47.89
CA GLU A 934 -1.28 -49.74 48.57
C GLU A 934 -2.19 -48.98 47.58
N LEU A 935 -1.62 -48.43 46.50
CA LEU A 935 -2.39 -47.70 45.49
C LEU A 935 -3.35 -48.60 44.68
N GLN A 936 -3.16 -49.93 44.69
CA GLN A 936 -4.09 -50.88 44.06
C GLN A 936 -5.25 -51.32 44.98
N GLN A 937 -5.25 -50.95 46.28
CA GLN A 937 -6.35 -51.25 47.20
C GLN A 937 -7.31 -50.07 47.48
N ARG A 938 -7.11 -48.91 46.86
CA ARG A 938 -8.03 -47.77 46.95
C ARG A 938 -8.92 -47.63 45.72
N ASP A 939 -10.18 -47.32 45.99
CA ASP A 939 -11.25 -47.16 45.02
C ASP A 939 -10.86 -46.19 43.87
N PRO A 940 -11.00 -46.54 42.58
CA PRO A 940 -10.58 -45.67 41.47
C PRO A 940 -11.23 -44.28 41.49
N ALA A 941 -12.42 -44.14 42.10
CA ALA A 941 -13.05 -42.86 42.34
C ALA A 941 -12.19 -41.94 43.23
N MET A 942 -11.63 -42.45 44.33
CA MET A 942 -10.76 -41.68 45.24
C MET A 942 -9.45 -41.26 44.58
N LEU A 943 -8.90 -42.11 43.71
CA LEU A 943 -7.67 -41.81 42.97
C LEU A 943 -7.91 -40.69 41.95
N SER A 944 -9.07 -40.69 41.27
CA SER A 944 -9.45 -39.58 40.37
C SER A 944 -9.69 -38.26 41.09
N VAL A 945 -10.31 -38.28 42.29
CA VAL A 945 -10.53 -37.09 43.13
C VAL A 945 -9.20 -36.52 43.65
N LEU A 946 -8.26 -37.38 44.06
CA LEU A 946 -6.91 -36.94 44.46
C LEU A 946 -6.14 -36.29 43.30
N VAL A 947 -6.18 -36.87 42.10
CA VAL A 947 -5.56 -36.27 40.90
C VAL A 947 -6.24 -34.94 40.55
N ALA A 948 -7.58 -34.87 40.58
CA ALA A 948 -8.32 -33.64 40.32
C ALA A 948 -7.97 -32.53 41.34
N LEU A 949 -7.89 -32.86 42.63
CA LEU A 949 -7.45 -31.92 43.68
C LEU A 949 -6.01 -31.47 43.46
N LEU A 950 -5.10 -32.37 43.09
CA LEU A 950 -3.69 -32.05 42.83
C LEU A 950 -3.54 -31.17 41.58
N VAL A 951 -4.35 -31.39 40.53
CA VAL A 951 -4.44 -30.49 39.36
C VAL A 951 -5.04 -29.13 39.73
N VAL A 952 -6.07 -29.07 40.58
CA VAL A 952 -6.60 -27.79 41.10
C VAL A 952 -5.55 -27.05 41.94
N LEU A 953 -4.77 -27.77 42.76
CA LEU A 953 -3.72 -27.16 43.58
C LEU A 953 -2.54 -26.69 42.72
N LEU A 954 -2.12 -27.47 41.72
CA LEU A 954 -1.11 -27.06 40.73
C LEU A 954 -1.58 -25.87 39.89
N THR A 955 -2.83 -25.86 39.40
CA THR A 955 -3.35 -24.72 38.62
C THR A 955 -3.52 -23.47 39.49
N LEU A 956 -3.91 -23.59 40.76
CA LEU A 956 -3.91 -22.46 41.71
C LEU A 956 -2.49 -21.97 42.03
N VAL A 957 -1.50 -22.85 42.15
CA VAL A 957 -0.08 -22.49 42.34
C VAL A 957 0.47 -21.83 41.08
N CYS A 958 0.23 -22.37 39.89
CA CYS A 958 0.57 -21.75 38.61
C CYS A 958 -0.10 -20.39 38.45
N TRP A 959 -1.40 -20.26 38.76
CA TRP A 959 -2.13 -19.00 38.74
C TRP A 959 -1.50 -17.97 39.69
N LYS A 960 -1.09 -18.40 40.90
CA LYS A 960 -0.43 -17.54 41.89
C LYS A 960 1.00 -17.15 41.50
N LEU A 961 1.74 -18.04 40.82
CA LEU A 961 3.07 -17.77 40.24
C LEU A 961 3.00 -16.86 39.00
N ILE A 962 1.97 -17.01 38.17
CA ILE A 962 1.68 -16.12 37.03
C ILE A 962 1.28 -14.74 37.55
N ARG A 963 0.42 -14.64 38.57
CA ARG A 963 0.05 -13.37 39.21
C ARG A 963 1.17 -12.70 40.01
N SER A 964 2.21 -13.42 40.46
CA SER A 964 3.30 -12.84 41.26
C SER A 964 4.53 -12.40 40.44
N ARG A 965 4.58 -12.71 39.13
CA ARG A 965 5.63 -12.19 38.24
C ARG A 965 5.44 -10.69 37.99
N LYS A 966 6.14 -9.87 38.78
CA LYS A 966 6.36 -8.44 38.49
C LYS A 966 6.91 -8.27 37.06
N SER A 967 6.11 -7.65 36.20
CA SER A 967 6.47 -6.95 34.96
C SER A 967 7.59 -7.57 34.10
N SER A 968 7.21 -8.21 33.00
CA SER A 968 8.16 -8.64 31.95
C SER A 968 8.75 -7.49 31.11
N ARG A 969 8.48 -6.22 31.47
CA ARG A 969 8.98 -5.03 30.76
C ARG A 969 10.50 -4.88 30.93
N ARG A 970 11.22 -4.72 29.81
CA ARG A 970 12.69 -4.58 29.72
C ARG A 970 13.17 -3.37 28.93
N ALA A 971 12.26 -2.60 28.31
CA ALA A 971 12.63 -1.45 27.50
C ALA A 971 12.93 -0.20 28.35
N VAL A 972 13.90 0.60 27.93
CA VAL A 972 14.20 1.94 28.44
C VAL A 972 14.18 2.91 27.27
N LEU A 973 13.28 3.89 27.31
CA LEU A 973 13.07 4.83 26.22
C LEU A 973 13.91 6.09 26.46
N LEU A 974 14.63 6.56 25.44
CA LEU A 974 15.28 7.87 25.43
C LEU A 974 14.36 8.86 24.71
N VAL A 975 13.92 9.90 25.43
CA VAL A 975 12.85 10.83 25.05
C VAL A 975 13.35 12.26 25.27
N GLY A 976 12.89 13.23 24.49
CA GLY A 976 13.30 14.64 24.61
C GLY A 976 13.41 15.35 23.25
N LEU A 977 13.61 16.67 23.26
CA LEU A 977 13.64 17.52 22.06
C LEU A 977 14.77 17.17 21.07
N CYS A 978 14.75 17.79 19.88
CA CYS A 978 15.91 17.77 18.98
C CYS A 978 17.17 18.34 19.66
N ASP A 979 18.34 17.95 19.15
CA ASP A 979 19.68 18.30 19.66
C ASP A 979 19.98 17.97 21.15
N SER A 980 19.04 17.49 21.97
CA SER A 980 19.34 17.11 23.38
C SER A 980 20.32 15.93 23.56
N GLY A 981 20.77 15.32 22.45
CA GLY A 981 21.87 14.35 22.43
C GLY A 981 21.47 12.90 22.72
N LYS A 982 20.18 12.56 22.66
CA LYS A 982 19.64 11.19 22.88
C LYS A 982 20.38 10.12 22.05
N THR A 983 20.50 10.36 20.75
CA THR A 983 21.12 9.43 19.79
C THR A 983 22.62 9.27 20.01
N LEU A 984 23.31 10.35 20.41
CA LEU A 984 24.72 10.29 20.82
C LEU A 984 24.88 9.47 22.09
N LEU A 985 24.01 9.68 23.09
CA LEU A 985 23.99 8.92 24.34
C LEU A 985 23.71 7.41 24.08
N PHE A 986 22.77 7.10 23.20
CA PHE A 986 22.47 5.74 22.73
C PHE A 986 23.70 5.07 22.10
N VAL A 987 24.34 5.71 21.11
CA VAL A 987 25.55 5.19 20.45
C VAL A 987 26.70 5.00 21.44
N ARG A 988 26.89 5.96 22.36
CA ARG A 988 27.97 5.93 23.36
C ARG A 988 27.78 4.78 24.37
N LEU A 989 26.55 4.53 24.83
CA LEU A 989 26.21 3.40 25.72
C LEU A 989 26.40 2.02 25.07
N LEU A 990 26.26 1.92 23.76
CA LEU A 990 26.34 0.64 23.02
C LEU A 990 27.74 0.32 22.48
N THR A 991 28.52 1.36 22.16
CA THR A 991 29.81 1.21 21.46
C THR A 991 31.01 1.75 22.22
N GLY A 992 30.80 2.58 23.26
CA GLY A 992 31.85 3.34 23.94
C GLY A 992 32.41 4.52 23.12
N LEU A 993 32.11 4.60 21.82
CA LEU A 993 32.71 5.56 20.89
C LEU A 993 31.85 6.81 20.68
N TYR A 994 32.52 7.94 20.47
CA TYR A 994 31.88 9.15 19.94
C TYR A 994 31.54 8.97 18.46
N ARG A 995 30.40 9.52 18.01
CA ARG A 995 30.04 9.66 16.60
C ARG A 995 29.24 10.95 16.41
N ASN A 996 29.46 11.64 15.29
CA ASN A 996 28.58 12.73 14.87
C ASN A 996 27.20 12.14 14.49
N THR A 997 26.15 12.58 15.17
CA THR A 997 24.76 12.12 14.97
C THR A 997 23.91 13.23 14.37
N GLN A 998 23.07 12.87 13.39
CA GLN A 998 21.98 13.73 12.90
C GLN A 998 20.69 13.46 13.68
N THR A 999 19.63 14.23 13.43
CA THR A 999 18.31 14.00 14.04
C THR A 999 17.69 12.68 13.57
N SER A 1000 17.51 11.72 14.49
CA SER A 1000 16.80 10.46 14.22
C SER A 1000 15.38 10.71 13.68
N ILE A 1001 15.06 10.11 12.53
CA ILE A 1001 13.73 10.15 11.88
C ILE A 1001 12.92 8.88 12.24
N THR A 1002 13.60 7.77 12.52
CA THR A 1002 13.03 6.52 13.02
C THR A 1002 13.55 6.22 14.43
N ASP A 1003 12.93 5.30 15.16
CA ASP A 1003 13.55 4.78 16.38
C ASP A 1003 14.81 3.97 16.09
N SER A 1004 15.63 3.77 17.12
CA SER A 1004 16.77 2.84 17.09
C SER A 1004 16.77 2.02 18.37
N SER A 1005 16.71 0.70 18.27
CA SER A 1005 16.64 -0.20 19.43
C SER A 1005 17.82 -1.17 19.49
N ALA A 1006 18.32 -1.43 20.70
CA ALA A 1006 19.47 -2.32 20.93
C ALA A 1006 19.47 -2.93 22.34
N VAL A 1007 20.14 -4.08 22.50
CA VAL A 1007 20.24 -4.78 23.79
C VAL A 1007 21.49 -4.31 24.54
N TYR A 1008 21.30 -3.47 25.56
CA TYR A 1008 22.36 -3.06 26.48
C TYR A 1008 22.56 -4.14 27.55
N ARG A 1009 23.78 -4.67 27.65
CA ARG A 1009 24.18 -5.62 28.71
C ARG A 1009 24.68 -4.81 29.89
N VAL A 1010 24.02 -4.95 31.04
CA VAL A 1010 24.41 -4.23 32.25
C VAL A 1010 25.68 -4.87 32.83
N ASN A 1011 26.69 -4.05 33.11
CA ASN A 1011 27.95 -4.49 33.70
C ASN A 1011 27.77 -4.78 35.20
N ASN A 1012 27.20 -5.95 35.52
CA ASN A 1012 26.80 -6.36 36.87
C ASN A 1012 26.71 -7.92 36.95
N ASP A 1013 27.07 -8.52 38.09
CA ASP A 1013 27.34 -9.96 38.29
C ASP A 1013 26.19 -10.92 37.94
N ARG A 1014 25.01 -10.40 37.60
CA ARG A 1014 23.78 -11.16 37.34
C ARG A 1014 23.44 -11.31 35.85
N GLY A 1015 24.20 -10.67 34.95
CA GLY A 1015 24.00 -10.80 33.50
C GLY A 1015 22.69 -10.21 32.97
N ASN A 1016 22.07 -9.29 33.71
CA ASN A 1016 20.83 -8.63 33.28
C ASN A 1016 21.07 -7.77 32.02
N SER A 1017 20.10 -7.78 31.10
CA SER A 1017 20.10 -6.91 29.92
C SER A 1017 18.80 -6.12 29.77
N LEU A 1018 18.95 -4.88 29.34
CA LEU A 1018 17.87 -3.95 29.00
C LEU A 1018 17.79 -3.80 27.47
N THR A 1019 16.66 -3.34 26.98
CA THR A 1019 16.54 -2.86 25.60
C THR A 1019 16.51 -1.34 25.62
N LEU A 1020 17.57 -0.68 25.16
CA LEU A 1020 17.55 0.76 24.94
C LEU A 1020 16.78 1.06 23.64
N ILE A 1021 15.98 2.12 23.61
CA ILE A 1021 15.28 2.60 22.42
C ILE A 1021 15.45 4.13 22.35
N ASP A 1022 16.17 4.62 21.34
CA ASP A 1022 16.24 6.05 20.99
C ASP A 1022 14.99 6.45 20.21
N LEU A 1023 14.28 7.51 20.62
CA LEU A 1023 13.09 8.01 19.92
C LEU A 1023 13.40 9.32 19.16
N PRO A 1024 12.82 9.55 17.97
CA PRO A 1024 12.86 10.84 17.28
C PRO A 1024 12.48 12.04 18.17
N GLY A 1025 13.24 13.13 18.08
CA GLY A 1025 12.99 14.36 18.84
C GLY A 1025 12.08 15.39 18.15
N HIS A 1026 11.77 15.17 16.87
CA HIS A 1026 11.04 16.12 16.02
C HIS A 1026 9.58 16.29 16.47
N GLU A 1027 9.03 17.49 16.30
CA GLU A 1027 7.66 17.90 16.70
C GLU A 1027 6.61 16.84 16.31
N SER A 1028 6.48 16.60 15.00
CA SER A 1028 5.50 15.69 14.40
C SER A 1028 5.69 14.20 14.72
N LEU A 1029 6.84 13.80 15.26
CA LEU A 1029 7.21 12.39 15.48
C LEU A 1029 7.28 12.01 16.97
N ARG A 1030 7.66 12.93 17.86
CA ARG A 1030 8.04 12.61 19.25
C ARG A 1030 6.91 11.96 20.06
N LEU A 1031 5.65 12.25 19.74
CA LEU A 1031 4.48 11.62 20.36
C LEU A 1031 4.12 10.27 19.71
N GLN A 1032 4.12 10.16 18.37
CA GLN A 1032 3.82 8.90 17.65
C GLN A 1032 4.73 7.75 18.11
N PHE A 1033 6.03 8.03 18.25
CA PHE A 1033 6.99 7.03 18.74
C PHE A 1033 6.89 6.78 20.26
N LEU A 1034 6.45 7.76 21.06
CA LEU A 1034 6.16 7.54 22.48
C LEU A 1034 4.96 6.60 22.66
N GLU A 1035 3.88 6.79 21.91
CA GLU A 1035 2.70 5.91 21.89
C GLU A 1035 3.09 4.47 21.56
N ARG A 1036 3.92 4.28 20.52
CA ARG A 1036 4.40 2.96 20.06
C ARG A 1036 5.10 2.16 21.16
N PHE A 1037 5.86 2.80 22.04
CA PHE A 1037 6.76 2.12 22.98
C PHE A 1037 6.40 2.23 24.47
N LYS A 1038 5.56 3.19 24.90
CA LYS A 1038 5.23 3.42 26.32
C LYS A 1038 4.65 2.20 27.05
N ALA A 1039 3.94 1.31 26.34
CA ALA A 1039 3.43 0.05 26.89
C ALA A 1039 4.53 -0.88 27.40
N SER A 1040 5.66 -0.92 26.68
CA SER A 1040 6.81 -1.79 26.98
C SER A 1040 7.83 -1.17 27.95
N ALA A 1041 7.68 0.12 28.25
CA ALA A 1041 8.61 0.89 29.07
C ALA A 1041 8.71 0.35 30.50
N ARG A 1042 9.90 -0.12 30.87
CA ARG A 1042 10.31 -0.37 32.26
C ARG A 1042 10.74 0.94 32.93
N ALA A 1043 11.42 1.79 32.17
CA ALA A 1043 11.85 3.12 32.57
C ALA A 1043 11.83 4.07 31.37
N ILE A 1044 11.78 5.38 31.65
CA ILE A 1044 11.83 6.46 30.67
C ILE A 1044 12.99 7.38 31.07
N VAL A 1045 13.81 7.77 30.10
CA VAL A 1045 14.87 8.76 30.25
C VAL A 1045 14.48 9.97 29.41
N PHE A 1046 14.16 11.08 30.07
CA PHE A 1046 13.92 12.36 29.43
C PHE A 1046 15.25 13.14 29.37
N VAL A 1047 15.84 13.24 28.19
CA VAL A 1047 17.14 13.90 27.96
C VAL A 1047 16.94 15.37 27.61
N VAL A 1048 17.52 16.25 28.41
CA VAL A 1048 17.44 17.71 28.32
C VAL A 1048 18.82 18.26 27.91
N ASP A 1049 18.86 19.20 26.96
CA ASP A 1049 20.05 20.00 26.70
C ASP A 1049 20.23 21.02 27.83
N SER A 1050 21.25 20.84 28.68
CA SER A 1050 21.44 21.71 29.84
C SER A 1050 21.96 23.09 29.47
N ALA A 1051 22.54 23.27 28.29
CA ALA A 1051 23.15 24.53 27.85
C ALA A 1051 22.12 25.45 27.17
N THR A 1052 21.22 24.90 26.36
CA THR A 1052 20.14 25.66 25.71
C THR A 1052 18.88 25.79 26.57
N PHE A 1053 18.71 24.95 27.60
CA PHE A 1053 17.52 24.86 28.47
C PHE A 1053 16.85 26.20 28.84
N GLN A 1054 17.63 27.24 29.13
CA GLN A 1054 17.10 28.54 29.53
C GLN A 1054 16.24 29.23 28.45
N ARG A 1055 16.35 28.79 27.18
CA ARG A 1055 15.52 29.21 26.04
C ARG A 1055 14.35 28.25 25.79
N GLU A 1056 14.61 26.95 25.87
CA GLU A 1056 13.68 25.85 25.53
C GLU A 1056 12.80 25.38 26.70
N VAL A 1057 12.91 26.01 27.88
CA VAL A 1057 12.25 25.58 29.13
C VAL A 1057 10.74 25.35 28.99
N LYS A 1058 10.06 26.11 28.12
CA LYS A 1058 8.64 25.92 27.82
C LYS A 1058 8.39 24.60 27.08
N ASP A 1059 9.10 24.39 25.99
CA ASP A 1059 8.92 23.28 25.05
C ASP A 1059 9.33 21.96 25.72
N VAL A 1060 10.38 22.00 26.55
CA VAL A 1060 10.77 20.91 27.44
C VAL A 1060 9.68 20.61 28.48
N ALA A 1061 9.09 21.64 29.11
CA ALA A 1061 8.03 21.47 30.12
C ALA A 1061 6.71 20.97 29.51
N GLU A 1062 6.33 21.43 28.32
CA GLU A 1062 5.14 20.99 27.57
C GLU A 1062 5.26 19.51 27.19
N PHE A 1063 6.37 19.11 26.57
CA PHE A 1063 6.56 17.72 26.18
C PHE A 1063 6.69 16.80 27.42
N LEU A 1064 7.32 17.25 28.50
CA LEU A 1064 7.35 16.53 29.77
C LEU A 1064 5.94 16.45 30.41
N TYR A 1065 5.12 17.49 30.30
CA TYR A 1065 3.72 17.47 30.77
C TYR A 1065 2.92 16.39 30.02
N GLN A 1066 3.04 16.33 28.69
CA GLN A 1066 2.40 15.30 27.85
C GLN A 1066 2.81 13.88 28.27
N VAL A 1067 4.11 13.63 28.51
CA VAL A 1067 4.62 12.34 29.02
C VAL A 1067 4.04 12.00 30.40
N LEU A 1068 3.81 12.99 31.27
CA LEU A 1068 3.38 12.80 32.66
C LEU A 1068 1.85 12.68 32.84
N ILE A 1069 1.04 13.18 31.91
CA ILE A 1069 -0.44 13.03 31.97
C ILE A 1069 -0.93 11.72 31.34
N ASP A 1070 -0.10 11.00 30.58
CA ASP A 1070 -0.55 9.81 29.87
C ASP A 1070 -1.08 8.73 30.82
N SER A 1071 -2.28 8.24 30.50
CA SER A 1071 -2.98 7.23 31.28
C SER A 1071 -2.21 5.90 31.38
N MET A 1072 -1.42 5.54 30.37
CA MET A 1072 -0.65 4.29 30.37
C MET A 1072 0.63 4.43 31.17
N VAL A 1073 1.38 5.53 31.04
CA VAL A 1073 2.56 5.87 31.86
C VAL A 1073 2.16 5.96 33.34
N LEU A 1074 1.09 6.68 33.69
CA LEU A 1074 0.60 6.78 35.07
C LEU A 1074 0.16 5.41 35.64
N LYS A 1075 -0.51 4.57 34.84
CA LYS A 1075 -0.94 3.21 35.22
C LYS A 1075 0.23 2.22 35.35
N ASN A 1076 1.26 2.35 34.50
CA ASN A 1076 2.41 1.45 34.46
C ASN A 1076 3.56 1.87 35.39
N ALA A 1077 3.56 3.12 35.85
CA ALA A 1077 4.55 3.77 36.72
C ALA A 1077 6.02 3.38 36.42
N PRO A 1078 6.52 3.53 35.17
CA PRO A 1078 7.91 3.30 34.85
C PRO A 1078 8.83 4.27 35.61
N SER A 1079 10.06 3.88 35.93
CA SER A 1079 11.00 4.80 36.58
C SER A 1079 11.39 5.93 35.61
N LEU A 1080 11.34 7.18 36.04
CA LEU A 1080 11.68 8.34 35.22
C LEU A 1080 13.05 8.91 35.63
N LEU A 1081 13.91 9.15 34.66
CA LEU A 1081 15.16 9.90 34.82
C LEU A 1081 15.09 11.15 33.96
N ILE A 1082 15.39 12.32 34.52
CA ILE A 1082 15.64 13.55 33.77
C ILE A 1082 17.15 13.71 33.65
N ALA A 1083 17.68 13.37 32.48
CA ALA A 1083 19.10 13.36 32.15
C ALA A 1083 19.51 14.72 31.58
N CYS A 1084 20.18 15.51 32.39
CA CYS A 1084 20.66 16.85 32.09
C CYS A 1084 22.00 16.71 31.36
N ASN A 1085 21.94 16.64 30.03
CA ASN A 1085 23.07 16.35 29.13
C ASN A 1085 23.81 17.64 28.71
N LYS A 1086 24.95 17.49 28.02
CA LYS A 1086 25.86 18.57 27.57
C LYS A 1086 26.49 19.41 28.70
N GLN A 1087 26.77 18.79 29.85
CA GLN A 1087 27.47 19.44 30.99
C GLN A 1087 28.94 19.81 30.69
N ASP A 1088 29.49 19.40 29.56
CA ASP A 1088 30.77 19.86 29.00
C ASP A 1088 30.73 21.32 28.49
N LEU A 1089 29.54 21.91 28.30
CA LEU A 1089 29.38 23.27 27.82
C LEU A 1089 29.27 24.28 28.97
N THR A 1090 30.03 25.39 28.88
CA THR A 1090 30.14 26.43 29.92
C THR A 1090 28.83 27.14 30.29
N MET A 1091 27.78 26.99 29.47
CA MET A 1091 26.45 27.57 29.72
C MET A 1091 25.48 26.60 30.42
N ALA A 1092 25.88 25.35 30.65
CA ALA A 1092 25.05 24.30 31.20
C ALA A 1092 24.41 24.65 32.56
N LYS A 1093 23.17 24.20 32.77
CA LYS A 1093 22.45 24.31 34.05
C LYS A 1093 22.57 23.00 34.84
N SER A 1094 22.74 23.12 36.15
CA SER A 1094 22.69 21.97 37.04
C SER A 1094 21.29 21.37 37.11
N ALA A 1095 21.22 20.06 37.35
CA ALA A 1095 19.99 19.29 37.51
C ALA A 1095 19.04 19.91 38.54
N LYS A 1096 19.58 20.48 39.63
CA LYS A 1096 18.79 21.17 40.67
C LYS A 1096 18.10 22.44 40.16
N LEU A 1097 18.75 23.21 39.28
CA LEU A 1097 18.16 24.40 38.68
C LEU A 1097 17.14 24.01 37.60
N ILE A 1098 17.43 22.98 36.80
CA ILE A 1098 16.52 22.41 35.81
C ILE A 1098 15.24 21.91 36.50
N GLN A 1099 15.36 21.16 37.60
CA GLN A 1099 14.20 20.73 38.40
C GLN A 1099 13.33 21.92 38.84
N GLN A 1100 13.93 22.94 39.46
CA GLN A 1100 13.19 24.10 39.97
C GLN A 1100 12.47 24.90 38.87
N GLN A 1101 13.08 25.02 37.70
CA GLN A 1101 12.46 25.69 36.54
C GLN A 1101 11.34 24.83 35.93
N LEU A 1102 11.51 23.51 35.82
CA LEU A 1102 10.46 22.60 35.36
C LEU A 1102 9.27 22.53 36.34
N GLU A 1103 9.50 22.46 37.65
CA GLU A 1103 8.42 22.43 38.65
C GLU A 1103 7.55 23.70 38.56
N LYS A 1104 8.18 24.86 38.31
CA LYS A 1104 7.49 26.13 38.08
C LYS A 1104 6.66 26.12 36.80
N GLU A 1105 7.23 25.76 35.65
CA GLU A 1105 6.47 25.81 34.38
C GLU A 1105 5.41 24.71 34.26
N LEU A 1106 5.64 23.51 34.82
CA LEU A 1106 4.61 22.47 34.95
C LEU A 1106 3.45 22.92 35.85
N ASN A 1107 3.72 23.71 36.90
CA ASN A 1107 2.68 24.34 37.72
C ASN A 1107 1.87 25.37 36.90
N THR A 1108 2.54 26.19 36.07
CA THR A 1108 1.89 27.13 35.14
C THR A 1108 0.98 26.40 34.15
N LEU A 1109 1.51 25.42 33.40
CA LEU A 1109 0.76 24.63 32.41
C LEU A 1109 -0.48 23.96 33.01
N ARG A 1110 -0.34 23.37 34.21
CA ARG A 1110 -1.44 22.77 34.96
C ARG A 1110 -2.54 23.76 35.30
N VAL A 1111 -2.19 24.98 35.73
CA VAL A 1111 -3.18 26.03 36.04
C VAL A 1111 -3.88 26.50 34.77
N THR A 1112 -3.13 26.81 33.70
CA THR A 1112 -3.69 27.27 32.43
C THR A 1112 -4.66 26.26 31.82
N ARG A 1113 -4.25 24.99 31.67
CA ARG A 1113 -5.13 23.93 31.12
C ARG A 1113 -6.31 23.54 32.05
N THR A 1114 -6.30 23.96 33.33
CA THR A 1114 -7.45 23.79 34.25
C THR A 1114 -8.41 24.99 34.24
N ALA A 1115 -8.01 26.12 33.66
CA ALA A 1115 -8.81 27.36 33.63
C ALA A 1115 -9.64 27.55 32.34
N ALA A 1116 -9.40 26.74 31.30
CA ALA A 1116 -10.16 26.80 30.06
C ALA A 1116 -11.61 26.29 30.25
N PRO A 1117 -12.64 27.03 29.79
CA PRO A 1117 -14.02 26.57 29.84
C PRO A 1117 -14.29 25.52 28.74
N SER A 1118 -15.00 24.45 29.10
CA SER A 1118 -15.26 23.31 28.20
C SER A 1118 -16.35 23.63 27.16
N THR A 1119 -15.93 24.05 25.97
CA THR A 1119 -16.72 24.04 24.74
C THR A 1119 -15.92 23.32 23.66
N LEU A 1120 -16.53 22.30 23.04
CA LEU A 1120 -15.88 21.21 22.28
C LEU A 1120 -15.16 20.19 23.19
N GLU A 1121 -15.82 19.07 23.46
CA GLU A 1121 -15.26 17.72 23.21
C GLU A 1121 -16.34 16.64 23.39
N SER A 1122 -16.18 15.50 22.71
CA SER A 1122 -17.13 14.38 22.75
C SER A 1122 -16.45 13.05 23.06
N SER A 1123 -16.17 12.78 24.35
CA SER A 1123 -15.91 11.43 24.87
C SER A 1123 -15.94 11.38 26.40
N GLY A 1124 -16.26 10.21 26.96
CA GLY A 1124 -16.35 9.96 28.40
C GLY A 1124 -14.99 9.78 29.10
N ALA A 1125 -13.98 10.58 28.75
CA ALA A 1125 -12.65 10.51 29.37
C ALA A 1125 -12.59 11.32 30.68
N VAL A 1126 -12.06 10.73 31.75
CA VAL A 1126 -11.85 11.44 33.03
C VAL A 1126 -10.53 12.20 32.98
N ILE A 1127 -10.58 13.53 33.03
CA ILE A 1127 -9.39 14.39 33.00
C ILE A 1127 -8.50 14.12 34.23
N THR A 1128 -7.36 13.45 34.01
CA THR A 1128 -6.41 13.08 35.07
C THR A 1128 -5.56 14.28 35.47
N GLN A 1129 -5.89 14.96 36.58
CA GLN A 1129 -5.14 16.16 37.01
C GLN A 1129 -3.74 15.81 37.53
N LEU A 1130 -2.73 16.54 37.07
CA LEU A 1130 -1.32 16.37 37.47
C LEU A 1130 -1.06 16.92 38.88
N GLY A 1131 -0.46 16.10 39.76
CA GLY A 1131 -0.12 16.50 41.13
C GLY A 1131 -1.34 16.71 42.06
N LYS A 1132 -1.12 17.34 43.21
CA LYS A 1132 -2.16 17.50 44.25
C LYS A 1132 -2.91 18.84 44.10
N LYS A 1133 -4.24 18.76 44.04
CA LYS A 1133 -5.13 19.92 43.93
C LYS A 1133 -4.95 20.85 45.14
N GLY A 1134 -4.76 22.14 44.90
CA GLY A 1134 -4.55 23.16 45.95
C GLY A 1134 -3.13 23.24 46.53
N LYS A 1135 -2.14 22.54 45.94
CA LYS A 1135 -0.71 22.74 46.20
C LYS A 1135 0.03 23.05 44.90
N GLU A 1136 1.19 23.67 44.98
CA GLU A 1136 2.14 23.77 43.86
C GLU A 1136 2.62 22.37 43.44
N PHE A 1137 3.12 22.25 42.21
CA PHE A 1137 3.63 20.98 41.69
C PHE A 1137 5.06 20.72 42.17
N GLU A 1138 5.31 19.50 42.63
CA GLU A 1138 6.64 18.94 42.89
C GLU A 1138 6.69 17.57 42.21
N PHE A 1139 7.84 17.15 41.69
CA PHE A 1139 8.00 15.78 41.15
C PHE A 1139 7.79 14.70 42.23
N SER A 1140 7.88 15.06 43.51
CA SER A 1140 7.56 14.22 44.68
C SER A 1140 6.11 13.71 44.73
N GLN A 1141 5.20 14.33 43.97
CA GLN A 1141 3.76 14.07 44.02
C GLN A 1141 3.27 13.01 43.01
N LEU A 1142 4.16 12.54 42.13
CA LEU A 1142 3.86 11.59 41.07
C LEU A 1142 3.81 10.13 41.59
N PRO A 1143 3.07 9.22 40.93
CA PRO A 1143 3.02 7.81 41.30
C PRO A 1143 4.30 7.03 40.91
N MET A 1144 5.14 7.63 40.08
CA MET A 1144 6.38 7.07 39.55
C MET A 1144 7.60 7.73 40.22
N LYS A 1145 8.68 6.98 40.41
CA LYS A 1145 9.93 7.54 40.94
C LYS A 1145 10.60 8.40 39.86
N VAL A 1146 10.83 9.68 40.17
CA VAL A 1146 11.62 10.60 39.35
C VAL A 1146 12.99 10.79 39.99
N GLU A 1147 14.04 10.71 39.17
CA GLU A 1147 15.42 11.09 39.52
C GLU A 1147 15.92 12.12 38.50
N PHE A 1148 16.82 13.00 38.92
CA PHE A 1148 17.55 13.92 38.05
C PHE A 1148 19.04 13.57 38.07
N LEU A 1149 19.74 13.76 36.96
CA LEU A 1149 21.15 13.39 36.81
C LEU A 1149 21.87 14.28 35.80
N GLU A 1150 23.11 14.66 36.11
CA GLU A 1150 23.99 15.46 35.26
C GLU A 1150 24.92 14.52 34.46
N CYS A 1151 25.12 14.80 33.17
CA CYS A 1151 25.96 13.97 32.30
C CYS A 1151 26.49 14.72 31.06
N SER A 1152 27.50 14.14 30.40
CA SER A 1152 27.93 14.55 29.07
C SER A 1152 28.22 13.33 28.19
N ALA A 1153 27.39 13.13 27.16
CA ALA A 1153 27.61 12.09 26.16
C ALA A 1153 28.85 12.36 25.25
N LYS A 1154 29.32 13.62 25.19
CA LYS A 1154 30.55 13.99 24.47
C LYS A 1154 31.78 13.78 25.34
N GLY A 1155 31.82 14.41 26.52
CA GLY A 1155 32.95 14.38 27.46
C GLY A 1155 33.87 15.60 27.34
N ALA A 1156 34.52 15.97 28.45
CA ALA A 1156 35.25 17.23 28.59
C ALA A 1156 36.56 17.35 27.78
N MET A 1157 37.01 16.29 27.09
CA MET A 1157 38.22 16.28 26.27
C MET A 1157 37.93 16.28 24.75
N GLY A 1158 36.68 16.53 24.34
CA GLY A 1158 36.28 16.52 22.92
C GLY A 1158 36.12 15.11 22.37
N ASP A 1159 36.31 14.97 21.06
CA ASP A 1159 35.85 13.80 20.27
C ASP A 1159 36.58 12.49 20.64
N ASP A 1160 37.86 12.57 21.03
CA ASP A 1160 38.65 11.44 21.55
C ASP A 1160 38.43 11.16 23.06
N GLY A 1161 37.64 11.99 23.73
CA GLY A 1161 37.40 11.91 25.17
C GLY A 1161 36.51 10.73 25.61
N SER A 1162 36.62 10.36 26.88
CA SER A 1162 35.62 9.53 27.57
C SER A 1162 34.37 10.35 27.91
N ALA A 1163 33.18 9.81 27.64
CA ALA A 1163 31.93 10.43 28.07
C ALA A 1163 31.75 10.37 29.59
N ASP A 1164 31.14 11.42 30.16
CA ASP A 1164 30.77 11.45 31.56
C ASP A 1164 29.33 10.97 31.73
N ILE A 1165 29.18 9.64 31.76
CA ILE A 1165 27.90 8.93 31.85
C ILE A 1165 27.90 7.85 32.96
N GLN A 1166 28.90 7.82 33.83
CA GLN A 1166 29.07 6.73 34.80
C GLN A 1166 27.88 6.60 35.77
N ASP A 1167 27.33 7.73 36.23
CA ASP A 1167 26.15 7.70 37.12
C ASP A 1167 24.86 7.34 36.37
N PHE A 1168 24.80 7.61 35.06
CA PHE A 1168 23.71 7.16 34.18
C PHE A 1168 23.75 5.63 34.03
N GLU A 1169 24.92 5.05 33.83
CA GLU A 1169 25.11 3.59 33.81
C GLU A 1169 24.78 2.96 35.17
N LYS A 1170 25.18 3.58 36.29
CA LYS A 1170 24.77 3.16 37.65
C LYS A 1170 23.25 3.27 37.85
N TRP A 1171 22.56 4.20 37.17
CA TRP A 1171 21.09 4.25 37.19
C TRP A 1171 20.47 3.12 36.35
N LEU A 1172 20.95 2.89 35.12
CA LEU A 1172 20.53 1.73 34.31
C LEU A 1172 20.73 0.40 35.07
N ALA A 1173 21.85 0.26 35.79
CA ALA A 1173 22.16 -0.91 36.60
C ALA A 1173 21.25 -1.06 37.84
N ARG A 1174 20.65 0.02 38.35
CA ARG A 1174 19.59 0.00 39.38
C ARG A 1174 18.21 -0.28 38.79
N VAL A 1175 17.99 0.02 37.51
CA VAL A 1175 16.74 -0.25 36.80
C VAL A 1175 16.58 -1.74 36.44
N ALA A 1176 17.65 -2.43 36.03
CA ALA A 1176 17.63 -3.76 35.41
C ALA A 1176 17.36 -4.97 36.33
#